data_AF-A0A961AH31-F1
#
_entry.id   AF-A0A961AH31-F1
#
_cell.length_a   1.000
_cell.length_b   1.000
_cell.length_c   1.000
_cell.angle_alpha   90.00
_cell.angle_beta   90.00
_cell.angle_gamma   90.00
#
_symmetry.space_group_name_H-M   'P 1'
#
loop_
_entity.id
_entity.type
_entity.pdbx_description
1 polymer ?
#
loop_
_entity_poly.entity_id
_entity_poly.type
_entity_poly.pdbx_seq_one_letter_code
_entity_poly.pdbx_strand_id
1 'polypeptide(L)'
;MPPEINQPPPRVFPYSGLLVMMLVCVGVAWLLIPRQDELVDRMFRDQQFARLRDLLASELQSGLLGADPATFRHLSPEDLNYLTHLLRLTPREQLRAVFTDNRAPAYNTYIHSLMLNAVRYVDVLPPAEAWAIIQPHLHRLSATQQQDLSRLLAGNALATENPDLAASILSTAAEQPSSTATTVRAMADAHRWSQQSLTGAEKVLLWLHRVGHTSPTVTPSTEILELAHLCAQMALEGGSPSLALDARLWAFGQLPADAPLPEADLEDACTLALQSTRTQDMLPWLERFLAAMPESTLTPEALITAHREHPDTLQNYRRHLLRLAQIADWNSRFETAFDLHYRLAALGESASIDRCIALTDFLGRAQDTAPLLNHPELLRQRPDLLPALARLEAALGHDEAAEPLLQRWLQDHPADHDSLFDYANLLQDMGREDDSADAFAALVKHFPHDAPAIKKLAEARIRQARYADALDLYAHLPVTAHDHATLENYALLAESLDDHPRLHHALQLQIQHTPQPSVEQYLDLADAATYLEDTNIITTAFADGLQCHPHSRQLRIGLASALIDQQRHEEALLALQEDPNLRSDFEALTLALSLAPDVGRPSEILAFIGEDAASRFHLPIGSQIDLAVLLYLCGDSTQAESILASIPENRDTYRLLAEGRHSIAADDEAARLMTAYLQNNPRATAKEWMFLGELFEELGRDEDARRAYNYSLALLTAELPDTAYSSPASPPPATP
;
A
#
# COMPACT_ATOMS: atom_id res chain seq x y z
N MET A 1 -95.09 77.67 -29.36
CA MET A 1 -95.54 77.70 -30.77
C MET A 1 -94.91 76.50 -31.49
N PRO A 2 -95.63 75.90 -32.47
CA PRO A 2 -95.97 74.45 -32.62
C PRO A 2 -94.96 73.68 -33.53
N PRO A 3 -95.13 72.41 -34.03
CA PRO A 3 -96.38 71.69 -34.32
C PRO A 3 -96.48 70.15 -34.18
N GLU A 4 -97.73 69.72 -34.40
CA GLU A 4 -98.35 68.41 -34.54
C GLU A 4 -97.98 67.61 -35.82
N ILE A 5 -98.03 66.28 -35.66
CA ILE A 5 -98.66 65.21 -36.49
C ILE A 5 -98.27 65.07 -37.99
N ASN A 6 -97.82 63.85 -38.33
CA ASN A 6 -98.26 63.11 -39.53
C ASN A 6 -98.02 61.59 -39.36
N GLN A 7 -99.08 60.77 -39.32
CA GLN A 7 -99.01 59.31 -39.45
C GLN A 7 -99.27 58.90 -40.91
N PRO A 8 -98.54 57.91 -41.48
CA PRO A 8 -98.81 57.38 -42.82
C PRO A 8 -99.84 56.21 -42.81
N PRO A 9 -100.54 55.96 -43.94
CA PRO A 9 -101.64 54.98 -44.03
C PRO A 9 -101.18 53.50 -44.10
N PRO A 10 -102.05 52.52 -43.77
CA PRO A 10 -101.70 51.10 -43.74
C PRO A 10 -101.53 50.50 -45.15
N ARG A 11 -100.45 49.71 -45.33
CA ARG A 11 -100.15 48.97 -46.56
C ARG A 11 -100.93 47.66 -46.61
N VAL A 12 -101.73 47.46 -47.64
CA VAL A 12 -102.42 46.19 -47.94
C VAL A 12 -101.49 45.33 -48.80
N PHE A 13 -101.17 44.11 -48.36
CA PHE A 13 -100.32 43.17 -49.11
C PHE A 13 -101.07 42.54 -50.30
N PRO A 14 -100.44 42.39 -51.48
CA PRO A 14 -101.06 41.77 -52.65
C PRO A 14 -101.24 40.25 -52.46
N TYR A 15 -102.35 39.69 -52.96
CA TYR A 15 -102.74 38.27 -52.84
C TYR A 15 -101.67 37.28 -53.33
N SER A 16 -100.84 37.67 -54.30
CA SER A 16 -99.70 36.85 -54.77
C SER A 16 -98.64 36.65 -53.68
N GLY A 17 -98.42 37.64 -52.81
CA GLY A 17 -97.52 37.53 -51.67
C GLY A 17 -98.02 36.55 -50.60
N LEU A 18 -99.32 36.53 -50.33
CA LEU A 18 -99.94 35.59 -49.40
C LEU A 18 -99.86 34.14 -49.87
N LEU A 19 -100.03 33.89 -51.17
CA LEU A 19 -100.01 32.54 -51.74
C LEU A 19 -98.59 31.96 -51.80
N VAL A 20 -97.59 32.80 -52.12
CA VAL A 20 -96.17 32.43 -51.99
C VAL A 20 -95.81 32.17 -50.54
N MET A 21 -96.29 33.01 -49.60
CA MET A 21 -96.04 32.78 -48.17
C MET A 21 -96.66 31.47 -47.69
N MET A 22 -97.86 31.11 -48.17
CA MET A 22 -98.52 29.86 -47.79
C MET A 22 -97.81 28.63 -48.37
N LEU A 23 -97.37 28.69 -49.63
CA LEU A 23 -96.57 27.62 -50.26
C LEU A 23 -95.19 27.47 -49.61
N VAL A 24 -94.56 28.58 -49.24
CA VAL A 24 -93.32 28.57 -48.46
C VAL A 24 -93.58 28.00 -47.08
N CYS A 25 -94.67 28.36 -46.39
CA CYS A 25 -94.99 27.79 -45.08
C CYS A 25 -95.31 26.29 -45.14
N VAL A 26 -96.01 25.80 -46.17
CA VAL A 26 -96.31 24.37 -46.33
C VAL A 26 -95.07 23.58 -46.77
N GLY A 27 -94.25 24.14 -47.66
CA GLY A 27 -92.98 23.54 -48.08
C GLY A 27 -91.96 23.50 -46.94
N VAL A 28 -91.86 24.58 -46.16
CA VAL A 28 -91.03 24.67 -44.95
C VAL A 28 -91.57 23.74 -43.85
N ALA A 29 -92.88 23.60 -43.69
CA ALA A 29 -93.47 22.63 -42.76
C ALA A 29 -93.19 21.18 -43.19
N TRP A 30 -93.30 20.85 -44.49
CA TRP A 30 -93.00 19.51 -44.99
C TRP A 30 -91.49 19.17 -44.91
N LEU A 31 -90.61 20.17 -45.03
CA LEU A 31 -89.16 20.02 -44.91
C LEU A 31 -88.68 20.03 -43.44
N LEU A 32 -89.47 20.61 -42.52
CA LEU A 32 -89.16 20.67 -41.07
C LEU A 32 -89.83 19.57 -40.25
N ILE A 33 -90.82 18.84 -40.77
CA ILE A 33 -91.41 17.67 -40.09
C ILE A 33 -90.45 16.48 -40.29
N PRO A 34 -89.75 16.01 -39.24
CA PRO A 34 -88.86 14.86 -39.34
C PRO A 34 -89.67 13.60 -39.67
N ARG A 35 -89.06 12.63 -40.35
CA ARG A 35 -89.70 11.31 -40.57
C ARG A 35 -90.06 10.70 -39.20
N GLN A 36 -91.18 9.99 -39.12
CA GLN A 36 -91.70 9.43 -37.86
C GLN A 36 -90.65 8.65 -37.07
N ASP A 37 -89.73 7.97 -37.77
CA ASP A 37 -88.62 7.23 -37.18
C ASP A 37 -87.58 8.15 -36.51
N GLU A 38 -87.25 9.31 -37.10
CA GLU A 38 -86.32 10.30 -36.52
C GLU A 38 -86.92 11.05 -35.31
N LEU A 39 -88.24 11.22 -35.27
CA LEU A 39 -88.96 11.83 -34.17
C LEU A 39 -89.01 10.89 -32.95
N VAL A 40 -89.24 9.59 -33.18
CA VAL A 40 -89.16 8.56 -32.14
C VAL A 40 -87.74 8.47 -31.60
N ASP A 41 -86.73 8.47 -32.47
CA ASP A 41 -85.31 8.42 -32.10
C ASP A 41 -84.83 9.67 -31.34
N ARG A 42 -85.34 10.86 -31.70
CA ARG A 42 -85.09 12.12 -30.98
C ARG A 42 -85.85 12.18 -29.65
N MET A 43 -87.10 11.73 -29.58
CA MET A 43 -87.83 11.65 -28.30
C MET A 43 -87.22 10.63 -27.35
N PHE A 44 -86.75 9.48 -27.87
CA PHE A 44 -86.03 8.49 -27.07
C PHE A 44 -84.71 9.06 -26.57
N ARG A 45 -83.97 9.76 -27.43
CA ARG A 45 -82.75 10.50 -27.05
C ARG A 45 -83.07 11.56 -26.00
N ASP A 46 -84.03 12.45 -26.19
CA ASP A 46 -84.32 13.54 -25.25
C ASP A 46 -84.83 13.03 -23.88
N GLN A 47 -85.64 11.96 -23.85
CA GLN A 47 -86.04 11.32 -22.58
C GLN A 47 -84.90 10.57 -21.90
N GLN A 48 -84.05 9.87 -22.66
CA GLN A 48 -82.85 9.22 -22.12
C GLN A 48 -81.84 10.27 -21.64
N PHE A 49 -81.63 11.35 -22.37
CA PHE A 49 -80.77 12.49 -22.01
C PHE A 49 -81.26 13.18 -20.73
N ALA A 50 -82.57 13.46 -20.61
CA ALA A 50 -83.13 14.06 -19.40
C ALA A 50 -82.93 13.15 -18.18
N ARG A 51 -83.23 11.84 -18.31
CA ARG A 51 -82.99 10.86 -17.24
C ARG A 51 -81.52 10.69 -16.90
N LEU A 52 -80.64 10.65 -17.90
CA LEU A 52 -79.19 10.49 -17.69
C LEU A 52 -78.59 11.73 -17.05
N ARG A 53 -79.03 12.92 -17.46
CA ARG A 53 -78.62 14.20 -16.86
C ARG A 53 -79.04 14.28 -15.41
N ASP A 54 -80.27 13.91 -15.10
CA ASP A 54 -80.78 13.94 -13.72
C ASP A 54 -80.10 12.87 -12.86
N LEU A 55 -79.80 11.67 -13.41
CA LEU A 55 -79.04 10.61 -12.73
C LEU A 55 -77.57 10.99 -12.50
N LEU A 56 -76.88 11.50 -13.53
CA LEU A 56 -75.49 11.97 -13.44
C LEU A 56 -75.39 13.17 -12.48
N ALA A 57 -76.34 14.10 -12.50
CA ALA A 57 -76.38 15.21 -11.54
C ALA A 57 -76.66 14.75 -10.11
N SER A 58 -77.42 13.66 -9.93
CA SER A 58 -77.73 13.08 -8.61
C SER A 58 -76.60 12.23 -8.03
N GLU A 59 -75.87 11.46 -8.85
CA GLU A 59 -74.75 10.62 -8.41
C GLU A 59 -73.42 11.38 -8.33
N LEU A 60 -73.21 12.38 -9.20
CA LEU A 60 -72.04 13.26 -9.17
C LEU A 60 -72.36 14.51 -8.32
N GLN A 61 -72.49 14.34 -7.00
CA GLN A 61 -72.66 15.48 -6.09
C GLN A 61 -71.51 16.48 -6.21
N SER A 62 -71.84 17.64 -6.78
CA SER A 62 -71.17 18.96 -6.72
C SER A 62 -69.63 18.97 -6.67
N GLY A 63 -69.01 19.21 -7.83
CA GLY A 63 -67.65 19.77 -7.90
C GLY A 63 -66.80 19.34 -9.10
N LEU A 64 -67.08 18.19 -9.73
CA LEU A 64 -66.16 17.57 -10.71
C LEU A 64 -66.54 17.72 -12.18
N LEU A 65 -67.72 18.27 -12.49
CA LEU A 65 -68.09 18.63 -13.85
C LEU A 65 -68.05 20.15 -13.99
N GLY A 66 -66.94 20.68 -14.48
CA GLY A 66 -66.95 21.90 -15.29
C GLY A 66 -67.59 21.65 -16.68
N ALA A 67 -68.60 20.79 -16.76
CA ALA A 67 -69.20 20.39 -18.02
C ALA A 67 -70.35 21.33 -18.35
N ASP A 68 -70.08 22.21 -19.31
CA ASP A 68 -71.09 23.00 -20.00
C ASP A 68 -72.18 22.03 -20.54
N PRO A 69 -73.48 22.27 -20.31
CA PRO A 69 -74.56 21.47 -20.86
C PRO A 69 -74.49 21.28 -22.39
N ALA A 70 -73.75 22.16 -23.09
CA ALA A 70 -73.47 22.04 -24.52
C ALA A 70 -72.59 20.82 -24.87
N THR A 71 -71.69 20.38 -23.98
CA THR A 71 -70.71 19.31 -24.24
C THR A 71 -71.35 17.91 -24.31
N PHE A 72 -72.53 17.72 -23.72
CA PHE A 72 -73.30 16.48 -23.80
C PHE A 72 -73.91 16.23 -25.19
N ARG A 73 -74.08 17.27 -26.01
CA ARG A 73 -74.66 17.17 -27.36
C ARG A 73 -73.76 16.47 -28.38
N HIS A 74 -72.48 16.26 -28.03
CA HIS A 74 -71.48 15.66 -28.90
C HIS A 74 -71.21 14.18 -28.62
N LEU A 75 -71.90 13.58 -27.63
CA LEU A 75 -71.77 12.16 -27.32
C LEU A 75 -72.52 11.31 -28.35
N SER A 76 -71.89 10.23 -28.82
CA SER A 76 -72.55 9.29 -29.73
C SER A 76 -73.65 8.50 -28.99
N PRO A 77 -74.65 7.94 -29.69
CA PRO A 77 -75.64 7.03 -29.09
C PRO A 77 -75.00 5.82 -28.40
N GLU A 78 -73.84 5.37 -28.90
CA GLU A 78 -73.07 4.29 -28.30
C GLU A 78 -72.43 4.71 -26.97
N ASP A 79 -71.84 5.91 -26.90
CA ASP A 79 -71.28 6.47 -25.65
C ASP A 79 -72.36 6.66 -24.58
N LEU A 80 -73.55 7.14 -24.97
CA LEU A 80 -74.68 7.34 -24.07
C LEU A 80 -75.21 6.01 -23.52
N ASN A 81 -75.36 5.01 -24.39
CA ASN A 81 -75.78 3.67 -23.96
C ASN A 81 -74.74 3.02 -23.04
N TYR A 82 -73.45 3.20 -23.32
CA TYR A 82 -72.37 2.69 -22.48
C TYR A 82 -72.31 3.39 -21.12
N LEU A 83 -72.43 4.72 -21.07
CA LEU A 83 -72.51 5.47 -19.81
C LEU A 83 -73.75 5.08 -18.99
N THR A 84 -74.91 4.90 -19.64
CA THR A 84 -76.14 4.41 -18.99
C THR A 84 -75.94 3.01 -18.41
N HIS A 85 -75.23 2.15 -19.13
CA HIS A 85 -74.89 0.81 -18.67
C HIS A 85 -73.97 0.87 -17.46
N LEU A 86 -72.88 1.66 -17.52
CA LEU A 86 -71.96 1.84 -16.39
C LEU A 86 -72.67 2.34 -15.12
N LEU A 87 -73.57 3.31 -15.22
CA LEU A 87 -74.33 3.84 -14.07
C LEU A 87 -75.22 2.79 -13.38
N ARG A 88 -75.54 1.66 -14.03
CA ARG A 88 -76.30 0.56 -13.43
C ARG A 88 -75.43 -0.50 -12.76
N LEU A 89 -74.12 -0.46 -13.03
CA LEU A 89 -73.15 -1.38 -12.48
C LEU A 89 -72.67 -0.90 -11.11
N THR A 90 -72.24 -1.85 -10.27
CA THR A 90 -71.54 -1.51 -9.02
C THR A 90 -70.19 -0.84 -9.33
N PRO A 91 -69.61 -0.03 -8.42
CA PRO A 91 -68.30 0.60 -8.64
C PRO A 91 -67.19 -0.38 -9.10
N ARG A 92 -67.15 -1.58 -8.53
CA ARG A 92 -66.23 -2.65 -8.94
C ARG A 92 -66.42 -3.07 -10.40
N GLU A 93 -67.68 -3.29 -10.80
CA GLU A 93 -68.04 -3.69 -12.16
C GLU A 93 -67.82 -2.55 -13.16
N GLN A 94 -68.02 -1.30 -12.73
CA GLN A 94 -67.71 -0.11 -13.54
C GLN A 94 -66.22 -0.06 -13.90
N LEU A 95 -65.31 -0.24 -12.92
CA LEU A 95 -63.87 -0.26 -13.18
C LEU A 95 -63.47 -1.41 -14.12
N ARG A 96 -64.00 -2.62 -13.91
CA ARG A 96 -63.72 -3.76 -14.78
C ARG A 96 -64.22 -3.51 -16.21
N ALA A 97 -65.44 -3.00 -16.36
CA ALA A 97 -66.00 -2.69 -17.68
C ALA A 97 -65.18 -1.64 -18.44
N VAL A 98 -64.58 -0.68 -17.74
CA VAL A 98 -63.78 0.39 -18.38
C VAL A 98 -62.34 -0.05 -18.67
N PHE A 99 -61.67 -0.71 -17.71
CA PHE A 99 -60.23 -1.00 -17.82
C PHE A 99 -59.92 -2.39 -18.40
N THR A 100 -60.78 -3.39 -18.15
CA THR A 100 -60.52 -4.79 -18.54
C THR A 100 -61.26 -5.24 -19.81
N ASP A 101 -62.34 -4.55 -20.21
CA ASP A 101 -63.06 -4.87 -21.44
C ASP A 101 -62.37 -4.24 -22.66
N ASN A 102 -61.96 -5.08 -23.62
CA ASN A 102 -61.36 -4.66 -24.88
C ASN A 102 -62.35 -3.92 -25.80
N ARG A 103 -63.65 -3.96 -25.49
CA ARG A 103 -64.71 -3.26 -26.24
C ARG A 103 -65.11 -1.93 -25.60
N ALA A 104 -64.42 -1.48 -24.55
CA ALA A 104 -64.70 -0.20 -23.91
C ALA A 104 -64.43 0.98 -24.87
N PRO A 105 -65.31 2.00 -24.91
CA PRO A 105 -65.09 3.22 -25.69
C PRO A 105 -63.88 4.01 -25.19
N ALA A 106 -63.46 5.01 -25.97
CA ALA A 106 -62.30 5.83 -25.64
C ALA A 106 -62.46 6.55 -24.29
N TYR A 107 -61.43 6.49 -23.46
CA TYR A 107 -61.44 7.07 -22.12
C TYR A 107 -61.49 8.60 -22.19
N ASN A 108 -62.66 9.18 -21.93
CA ASN A 108 -62.93 10.60 -22.02
C ASN A 108 -63.20 11.23 -20.64
N THR A 109 -63.39 12.54 -20.57
CA THR A 109 -63.60 13.29 -19.31
C THR A 109 -64.81 12.80 -18.51
N TYR A 110 -65.85 12.27 -19.16
CA TYR A 110 -67.04 11.76 -18.48
C TYR A 110 -66.79 10.39 -17.84
N ILE A 111 -66.16 9.47 -18.58
CA ILE A 111 -65.71 8.18 -18.04
C ILE A 111 -64.74 8.44 -16.90
N HIS A 112 -63.83 9.40 -17.04
CA HIS A 112 -62.90 9.79 -15.98
C HIS A 112 -63.61 10.25 -14.70
N SER A 113 -64.59 11.14 -14.83
CA SER A 113 -65.38 11.63 -13.69
C SER A 113 -66.16 10.50 -13.00
N LEU A 114 -66.71 9.57 -13.79
CA LEU A 114 -67.38 8.38 -13.26
C LEU A 114 -66.40 7.46 -12.52
N MET A 115 -65.20 7.24 -13.06
CA MET A 115 -64.17 6.44 -12.39
C MET A 115 -63.69 7.08 -11.09
N LEU A 116 -63.51 8.41 -11.06
CA LEU A 116 -63.19 9.12 -9.81
C LEU A 116 -64.28 8.93 -8.76
N ASN A 117 -65.55 9.00 -9.15
CA ASN A 117 -66.67 8.76 -8.24
C ASN A 117 -66.73 7.31 -7.76
N ALA A 118 -66.56 6.34 -8.67
CA ALA A 118 -66.54 4.92 -8.35
C ALA A 118 -65.46 4.56 -7.33
N VAL A 119 -64.28 5.17 -7.47
CA VAL A 119 -63.14 4.99 -6.58
C VAL A 119 -63.30 5.70 -5.23
N ARG A 120 -64.14 6.75 -5.15
CA ARG A 120 -64.35 7.55 -3.94
C ARG A 120 -64.98 6.75 -2.80
N TYR A 121 -65.81 5.75 -3.11
CA TYR A 121 -66.56 4.97 -2.12
C TYR A 121 -65.75 3.77 -1.61
N VAL A 122 -64.89 4.05 -0.64
CA VAL A 122 -63.94 3.10 -0.04
C VAL A 122 -64.60 1.84 0.53
N ASP A 123 -65.78 1.96 1.16
CA ASP A 123 -66.50 0.83 1.74
C ASP A 123 -67.02 -0.17 0.70
N VAL A 124 -67.22 0.29 -0.54
CA VAL A 124 -67.78 -0.53 -1.64
C VAL A 124 -66.66 -1.16 -2.47
N LEU A 125 -65.58 -0.41 -2.68
CA LEU A 125 -64.43 -0.86 -3.44
C LEU A 125 -63.13 -0.49 -2.69
N PRO A 126 -62.48 -1.47 -2.04
CA PRO A 126 -61.23 -1.22 -1.34
C PRO A 126 -60.16 -0.67 -2.30
N PRO A 127 -59.31 0.28 -1.86
CA PRO A 127 -58.33 0.94 -2.71
C PRO A 127 -57.32 -0.05 -3.33
N ALA A 128 -56.99 -1.15 -2.63
CA ALA A 128 -56.12 -2.19 -3.14
C ALA A 128 -56.72 -2.91 -4.37
N GLU A 129 -58.02 -3.19 -4.33
CA GLU A 129 -58.74 -3.82 -5.43
C GLU A 129 -58.89 -2.86 -6.61
N ALA A 130 -59.23 -1.59 -6.34
CA ALA A 130 -59.32 -0.56 -7.36
C ALA A 130 -57.97 -0.37 -8.09
N TRP A 131 -56.87 -0.29 -7.34
CA TRP A 131 -55.54 -0.12 -7.90
C TRP A 131 -55.11 -1.31 -8.76
N ALA A 132 -55.38 -2.55 -8.32
CA ALA A 132 -55.06 -3.75 -9.10
C ALA A 132 -55.77 -3.78 -10.46
N ILE A 133 -56.97 -3.20 -10.57
CA ILE A 133 -57.71 -3.08 -11.84
C ILE A 133 -57.13 -1.96 -12.71
N ILE A 134 -56.76 -0.82 -12.12
CA ILE A 134 -56.35 0.39 -12.85
C ILE A 134 -54.89 0.34 -13.29
N GLN A 135 -53.98 -0.11 -12.42
CA GLN A 135 -52.52 -0.02 -12.61
C GLN A 135 -52.03 -0.56 -13.97
N PRO A 136 -52.45 -1.75 -14.45
CA PRO A 136 -51.96 -2.29 -15.73
C PRO A 136 -52.34 -1.44 -16.95
N HIS A 137 -53.38 -0.61 -16.80
CA HIS A 137 -54.00 0.16 -17.87
C HIS A 137 -53.74 1.66 -17.77
N LEU A 138 -52.88 2.12 -16.84
CA LEU A 138 -52.54 3.54 -16.68
C LEU A 138 -52.04 4.18 -17.98
N HIS A 139 -51.31 3.43 -18.82
CA HIS A 139 -50.82 3.89 -20.12
C HIS A 139 -51.94 4.34 -21.10
N ARG A 140 -53.20 3.93 -20.88
CA ARG A 140 -54.36 4.36 -21.69
C ARG A 140 -54.85 5.75 -21.32
N LEU A 141 -54.41 6.30 -20.19
CA LEU A 141 -54.88 7.56 -19.61
C LEU A 141 -53.92 8.71 -19.90
N SER A 142 -54.44 9.94 -19.98
CA SER A 142 -53.58 11.13 -20.06
C SER A 142 -52.84 11.35 -18.74
N ALA A 143 -51.73 12.11 -18.78
CA ALA A 143 -50.92 12.35 -17.58
C ALA A 143 -51.70 13.04 -16.45
N THR A 144 -52.63 13.95 -16.77
CA THR A 144 -53.53 14.58 -15.79
C THR A 144 -54.50 13.58 -15.17
N GLN A 145 -55.11 12.71 -15.99
CA GLN A 145 -56.05 11.69 -15.52
C GLN A 145 -55.37 10.65 -14.63
N GLN A 146 -54.13 10.27 -14.96
CA GLN A 146 -53.32 9.39 -14.10
C GLN A 146 -53.04 10.04 -12.74
N GLN A 147 -52.65 11.33 -12.72
CA GLN A 147 -52.40 12.05 -11.48
C GLN A 147 -53.64 12.15 -10.59
N ASP A 148 -54.81 12.46 -11.17
CA ASP A 148 -56.04 12.63 -10.41
C ASP A 148 -56.53 11.32 -9.78
N LEU A 149 -56.50 10.21 -10.54
CA LEU A 149 -56.85 8.89 -10.04
C LEU A 149 -55.86 8.40 -8.97
N SER A 150 -54.56 8.53 -9.22
CA SER A 150 -53.54 8.10 -8.27
C SER A 150 -53.60 8.91 -6.97
N ARG A 151 -53.84 10.23 -7.03
CA ARG A 151 -53.98 11.06 -5.83
C ARG A 151 -55.20 10.69 -5.00
N LEU A 152 -56.34 10.48 -5.65
CA LEU A 152 -57.58 10.08 -4.95
C LEU A 152 -57.46 8.68 -4.34
N LEU A 153 -56.93 7.71 -5.10
CA LEU A 153 -56.71 6.34 -4.60
C LEU A 153 -55.72 6.29 -3.44
N ALA A 154 -54.63 7.05 -3.52
CA ALA A 154 -53.67 7.13 -2.44
C ALA A 154 -54.29 7.78 -1.19
N GLY A 155 -55.06 8.86 -1.34
CA GLY A 155 -55.81 9.47 -0.23
C GLY A 155 -56.78 8.49 0.43
N ASN A 156 -57.48 7.68 -0.37
CA ASN A 156 -58.35 6.62 0.13
C ASN A 156 -57.58 5.51 0.84
N ALA A 157 -56.43 5.09 0.30
CA ALA A 157 -55.55 4.11 0.94
C ALA A 157 -55.05 4.58 2.31
N LEU A 158 -54.64 5.86 2.42
CA LEU A 158 -54.27 6.47 3.70
C LEU A 158 -55.44 6.56 4.68
N ALA A 159 -56.65 6.89 4.20
CA ALA A 159 -57.85 6.92 5.04
C ALA A 159 -58.24 5.52 5.58
N THR A 160 -57.81 4.45 4.91
CA THR A 160 -57.97 3.05 5.35
C THR A 160 -56.77 2.49 6.11
N GLU A 161 -55.85 3.34 6.57
CA GLU A 161 -54.62 2.93 7.28
C GLU A 161 -53.74 1.97 6.46
N ASN A 162 -53.69 2.14 5.14
CA ASN A 162 -52.85 1.35 4.23
C ASN A 162 -51.78 2.23 3.54
N PRO A 163 -50.76 2.68 4.31
CA PRO A 163 -49.74 3.60 3.80
C PRO A 163 -48.81 2.97 2.77
N ASP A 164 -48.55 1.66 2.82
CA ASP A 164 -47.76 0.93 1.82
C ASP A 164 -48.38 1.02 0.42
N LEU A 165 -49.71 0.83 0.35
CA LEU A 165 -50.44 0.96 -0.90
C LEU A 165 -50.43 2.40 -1.40
N ALA A 166 -50.66 3.37 -0.50
CA ALA A 166 -50.60 4.78 -0.86
C ALA A 166 -49.22 5.17 -1.42
N ALA A 167 -48.14 4.71 -0.79
CA ALA A 167 -46.77 4.93 -1.20
C ALA A 167 -46.48 4.33 -2.58
N SER A 168 -46.96 3.11 -2.84
CA SER A 168 -46.86 2.44 -4.16
C SER A 168 -47.57 3.22 -5.26
N ILE A 169 -48.82 3.64 -5.02
CA ILE A 169 -49.64 4.41 -5.97
C ILE A 169 -48.98 5.76 -6.29
N LEU A 170 -48.55 6.48 -5.25
CA LEU A 170 -47.91 7.78 -5.40
C LEU A 170 -46.52 7.68 -6.03
N SER A 171 -45.81 6.56 -5.85
CA SER A 171 -44.53 6.31 -6.54
C SER A 171 -44.74 6.23 -8.06
N THR A 172 -45.77 5.51 -8.52
CA THR A 172 -46.12 5.44 -9.95
C THR A 172 -46.54 6.81 -10.49
N ALA A 173 -47.23 7.62 -9.68
CA ALA A 173 -47.57 8.99 -10.06
C ALA A 173 -46.33 9.91 -10.13
N ALA A 174 -45.39 9.74 -9.20
CA ALA A 174 -44.15 10.51 -9.16
C ALA A 174 -43.22 10.24 -10.35
N GLU A 175 -43.28 9.04 -10.92
CA GLU A 175 -42.48 8.63 -12.08
C GLU A 175 -42.93 9.33 -13.39
N GLN A 176 -44.13 9.92 -13.45
CA GLN A 176 -44.62 10.60 -14.64
C GLN A 176 -43.91 11.95 -14.90
N PRO A 177 -43.65 12.33 -16.17
CA PRO A 177 -43.03 13.62 -16.51
C PRO A 177 -43.81 14.85 -16.04
N SER A 178 -45.13 14.74 -15.89
CA SER A 178 -46.02 15.81 -15.43
C SER A 178 -46.17 15.87 -13.91
N SER A 179 -45.37 15.11 -13.16
CA SER A 179 -45.48 15.05 -11.69
C SER A 179 -45.05 16.37 -11.05
N THR A 180 -45.79 16.82 -10.04
CA THR A 180 -45.56 18.08 -9.32
C THR A 180 -44.85 17.83 -8.00
N ALA A 181 -44.21 18.88 -7.46
CA ALA A 181 -43.60 18.85 -6.13
C ALA A 181 -44.58 18.39 -5.04
N THR A 182 -45.86 18.77 -5.15
CA THR A 182 -46.93 18.35 -4.22
C THR A 182 -47.20 16.83 -4.27
N THR A 183 -47.21 16.22 -5.46
CA THR A 183 -47.39 14.76 -5.59
C THR A 183 -46.20 14.01 -4.98
N VAL A 184 -44.99 14.51 -5.19
CA VAL A 184 -43.76 13.93 -4.64
C VAL A 184 -43.66 14.11 -3.12
N ARG A 185 -44.13 15.24 -2.58
CA ARG A 185 -44.25 15.44 -1.13
C ARG A 185 -45.21 14.43 -0.51
N ALA A 186 -46.40 14.27 -1.08
CA ALA A 186 -47.36 13.26 -0.61
C ALA A 186 -46.80 11.83 -0.72
N MET A 187 -46.04 11.52 -1.78
CA MET A 187 -45.34 10.24 -1.92
C MET A 187 -44.33 10.04 -0.78
N ALA A 188 -43.52 11.05 -0.49
CA ALA A 188 -42.52 11.03 0.57
C ALA A 188 -43.18 10.80 1.95
N ASP A 189 -44.24 11.55 2.25
CA ASP A 189 -45.00 11.40 3.49
C ASP A 189 -45.63 10.01 3.63
N ALA A 190 -46.15 9.43 2.55
CA ALA A 190 -46.70 8.08 2.54
C ALA A 190 -45.63 7.00 2.81
N HIS A 191 -44.44 7.11 2.20
CA HIS A 191 -43.30 6.24 2.48
C HIS A 191 -42.79 6.38 3.91
N ARG A 192 -42.76 7.60 4.46
CA ARG A 192 -42.39 7.84 5.85
C ARG A 192 -43.39 7.19 6.81
N TRP A 193 -44.68 7.29 6.53
CA TRP A 193 -45.73 6.66 7.34
C TRP A 193 -45.70 5.13 7.23
N SER A 194 -45.34 4.56 6.08
CA SER A 194 -45.13 3.12 5.92
C SER A 194 -43.80 2.58 6.49
N GLN A 195 -43.04 3.40 7.23
CA GLN A 195 -41.71 3.05 7.77
C GLN A 195 -40.69 2.70 6.66
N GLN A 196 -40.87 3.23 5.46
CA GLN A 196 -40.00 3.07 4.29
C GLN A 196 -39.33 4.41 3.93
N SER A 197 -38.90 5.19 4.93
CA SER A 197 -38.31 6.52 4.74
C SER A 197 -37.14 6.52 3.76
N LEU A 198 -36.28 5.49 3.77
CA LEU A 198 -35.15 5.38 2.84
C LEU A 198 -35.61 5.26 1.37
N THR A 199 -36.55 4.36 1.10
CA THR A 199 -37.13 4.17 -0.25
C THR A 199 -37.82 5.45 -0.74
N GLY A 200 -38.52 6.15 0.16
CA GLY A 200 -39.11 7.45 -0.12
C GLY A 200 -38.05 8.48 -0.52
N ALA A 201 -36.97 8.58 0.26
CA ALA A 201 -35.86 9.50 -0.02
C ALA A 201 -35.20 9.22 -1.38
N GLU A 202 -34.90 7.96 -1.71
CA GLU A 202 -34.33 7.57 -3.01
C GLU A 202 -35.21 8.05 -4.17
N LYS A 203 -36.53 7.85 -4.06
CA LYS A 203 -37.49 8.28 -5.09
C LYS A 203 -37.61 9.80 -5.19
N VAL A 204 -37.55 10.52 -4.07
CA VAL A 204 -37.52 11.99 -4.08
C VAL A 204 -36.26 12.48 -4.78
N LEU A 205 -35.08 11.96 -4.43
CA LEU A 205 -33.82 12.36 -5.06
C LEU A 205 -33.80 12.09 -6.58
N LEU A 206 -34.30 10.92 -7.01
CA LEU A 206 -34.46 10.60 -8.43
C LEU A 206 -35.37 11.60 -9.16
N TRP A 207 -36.45 12.06 -8.52
CA TRP A 207 -37.31 13.10 -9.08
C TRP A 207 -36.62 14.47 -9.13
N LEU A 208 -35.90 14.86 -8.07
CA LEU A 208 -35.13 16.11 -8.01
C LEU A 208 -34.12 16.20 -9.15
N HIS A 209 -33.37 15.12 -9.42
CA HIS A 209 -32.48 15.06 -10.57
C HIS A 209 -33.23 15.26 -11.88
N ARG A 210 -34.39 14.63 -12.10
CA ARG A 210 -35.15 14.82 -13.35
C ARG A 210 -35.63 16.26 -13.56
N VAL A 211 -36.08 16.94 -12.50
CA VAL A 211 -36.55 18.33 -12.59
C VAL A 211 -35.41 19.32 -12.76
N GLY A 212 -34.27 19.09 -12.09
CA GLY A 212 -33.09 19.97 -12.19
C GLY A 212 -32.50 20.11 -13.60
N HIS A 213 -32.79 19.18 -14.52
CA HIS A 213 -32.33 19.24 -15.92
C HIS A 213 -33.21 20.10 -16.85
N THR A 214 -34.34 20.65 -16.37
CA THR A 214 -35.36 21.25 -17.25
C THR A 214 -35.14 22.71 -17.65
N SER A 215 -34.21 23.46 -17.03
CA SER A 215 -33.57 24.66 -17.59
C SER A 215 -32.50 25.23 -16.65
N PRO A 216 -31.25 25.47 -17.11
CA PRO A 216 -30.17 26.01 -16.28
C PRO A 216 -30.31 27.50 -15.90
N THR A 217 -31.39 28.17 -16.32
CA THR A 217 -31.59 29.62 -16.14
C THR A 217 -32.68 29.99 -15.12
N VAL A 218 -33.40 29.01 -14.57
CA VAL A 218 -34.49 29.26 -13.61
C VAL A 218 -34.07 28.76 -12.24
N THR A 219 -33.95 29.68 -11.28
CA THR A 219 -33.76 29.33 -9.87
C THR A 219 -34.88 28.37 -9.43
N PRO A 220 -34.56 27.25 -8.75
CA PRO A 220 -35.59 26.34 -8.27
C PRO A 220 -36.58 27.08 -7.39
N SER A 221 -37.86 26.70 -7.47
CA SER A 221 -38.84 27.21 -6.52
C SER A 221 -38.48 26.76 -5.10
N THR A 222 -38.86 27.57 -4.10
CA THR A 222 -38.68 27.26 -2.68
C THR A 222 -39.20 25.86 -2.32
N GLU A 223 -40.30 25.45 -2.94
CA GLU A 223 -40.91 24.12 -2.77
C GLU A 223 -39.98 22.96 -3.15
N ILE A 224 -39.14 23.13 -4.17
CA ILE A 224 -38.19 22.10 -4.63
C ILE A 224 -37.01 21.98 -3.65
N LEU A 225 -36.52 23.10 -3.12
CA LEU A 225 -35.47 23.10 -2.10
C LEU A 225 -35.96 22.49 -0.78
N GLU A 226 -37.21 22.77 -0.39
CA GLU A 226 -37.86 22.10 0.75
C GLU A 226 -37.96 20.58 0.55
N LEU A 227 -38.20 20.10 -0.68
CA LEU A 227 -38.20 18.66 -0.98
C LEU A 227 -36.81 18.04 -0.85
N ALA A 228 -35.75 18.74 -1.24
CA ALA A 228 -34.37 18.28 -1.02
C ALA A 228 -34.05 18.18 0.48
N HIS A 229 -34.52 19.15 1.29
CA HIS A 229 -34.38 19.08 2.74
C HIS A 229 -35.15 17.90 3.34
N LEU A 230 -36.41 17.69 2.94
CA LEU A 230 -37.23 16.54 3.35
C LEU A 230 -36.56 15.21 2.96
N CYS A 231 -35.99 15.14 1.76
CA CYS A 231 -35.22 13.98 1.30
C CYS A 231 -34.04 13.66 2.22
N ALA A 232 -33.27 14.68 2.62
CA ALA A 232 -32.14 14.50 3.54
C ALA A 232 -32.60 14.02 4.93
N GLN A 233 -33.70 14.57 5.45
CA GLN A 233 -34.28 14.13 6.73
C GLN A 233 -34.73 12.65 6.67
N MET A 234 -35.46 12.28 5.62
CA MET A 234 -35.94 10.90 5.45
C MET A 234 -34.80 9.91 5.23
N ALA A 235 -33.74 10.31 4.53
CA ALA A 235 -32.54 9.49 4.37
C ALA A 235 -31.86 9.22 5.71
N LEU A 236 -31.79 10.23 6.59
CA LEU A 236 -31.26 10.07 7.96
C LEU A 236 -32.14 9.17 8.83
N GLU A 237 -33.47 9.32 8.76
CA GLU A 237 -34.41 8.41 9.44
C GLU A 237 -34.23 6.96 8.99
N GLY A 238 -33.96 6.77 7.69
CA GLY A 238 -33.63 5.48 7.08
C GLY A 238 -32.20 5.00 7.33
N GLY A 239 -31.38 5.74 8.07
CA GLY A 239 -30.00 5.36 8.40
C GLY A 239 -28.98 5.53 7.27
N SER A 240 -29.27 6.35 6.25
CA SER A 240 -28.39 6.60 5.10
C SER A 240 -27.86 8.04 5.07
N PRO A 241 -26.75 8.34 5.79
CA PRO A 241 -26.13 9.67 5.73
C PRO A 241 -25.56 10.00 4.35
N SER A 242 -25.18 8.99 3.54
CA SER A 242 -24.69 9.18 2.18
C SER A 242 -25.77 9.74 1.25
N LEU A 243 -26.99 9.19 1.31
CA LEU A 243 -28.11 9.70 0.53
C LEU A 243 -28.56 11.08 1.00
N ALA A 244 -28.49 11.33 2.32
CA ALA A 244 -28.75 12.65 2.88
C ALA A 244 -27.74 13.69 2.37
N LEU A 245 -26.47 13.31 2.26
CA LEU A 245 -25.43 14.15 1.65
C LEU A 245 -25.75 14.45 0.19
N ASP A 246 -26.14 13.44 -0.61
CA ASP A 246 -26.47 13.65 -2.03
C ASP A 246 -27.60 14.67 -2.22
N ALA A 247 -28.62 14.63 -1.37
CA ALA A 247 -29.71 15.61 -1.39
C ALA A 247 -29.23 17.03 -1.06
N ARG A 248 -28.28 17.19 -0.11
CA ARG A 248 -27.67 18.48 0.21
C ARG A 248 -26.77 19.00 -0.89
N LEU A 249 -25.91 18.16 -1.45
CA LEU A 249 -25.03 18.50 -2.58
C LEU A 249 -25.85 18.87 -3.83
N TRP A 250 -26.96 18.16 -4.08
CA TRP A 250 -27.90 18.51 -5.14
C TRP A 250 -28.45 19.93 -4.96
N ALA A 251 -28.87 20.28 -3.74
CA ALA A 251 -29.38 21.62 -3.42
C ALA A 251 -28.32 22.71 -3.63
N PHE A 252 -27.06 22.46 -3.24
CA PHE A 252 -25.95 23.38 -3.53
C PHE A 252 -25.72 23.57 -5.03
N GLY A 253 -25.83 22.49 -5.81
CA GLY A 253 -25.75 22.50 -7.27
C GLY A 253 -26.80 23.38 -7.95
N GLN A 254 -27.92 23.66 -7.28
CA GLN A 254 -28.96 24.53 -7.83
C GLN A 254 -28.75 26.02 -7.56
N LEU A 255 -27.83 26.37 -6.65
CA LEU A 255 -27.54 27.77 -6.34
C LEU A 255 -26.67 28.39 -7.45
N PRO A 256 -26.98 29.62 -7.93
CA PRO A 256 -26.14 30.34 -8.88
C PRO A 256 -24.69 30.40 -8.39
N ALA A 257 -23.70 30.40 -9.30
CA ALA A 257 -22.28 30.37 -8.93
C ALA A 257 -21.88 31.48 -7.94
N ASP A 258 -22.43 32.69 -8.10
CA ASP A 258 -22.13 33.86 -7.27
C ASP A 258 -22.97 33.95 -5.98
N ALA A 259 -23.93 33.04 -5.79
CA ALA A 259 -24.77 33.06 -4.60
C ALA A 259 -23.99 32.56 -3.37
N PRO A 260 -24.13 33.20 -2.20
CA PRO A 260 -23.50 32.72 -0.97
C PRO A 260 -24.11 31.37 -0.55
N LEU A 261 -23.27 30.45 -0.11
CA LEU A 261 -23.72 29.18 0.49
C LEU A 261 -24.14 29.46 1.94
N PRO A 262 -25.34 29.01 2.37
CA PRO A 262 -25.74 29.13 3.78
C PRO A 262 -24.80 28.30 4.67
N GLU A 263 -24.26 28.95 5.70
CA GLU A 263 -23.26 28.33 6.58
C GLU A 263 -23.81 27.10 7.31
N ALA A 264 -25.05 27.17 7.80
CA ALA A 264 -25.68 26.04 8.50
C ALA A 264 -25.83 24.80 7.61
N ASP A 265 -26.22 24.99 6.34
CA ASP A 265 -26.35 23.86 5.40
C ASP A 265 -24.97 23.27 5.06
N LEU A 266 -23.93 24.10 5.00
CA LEU A 266 -22.56 23.65 4.78
C LEU A 266 -22.02 22.82 5.95
N GLU A 267 -22.27 23.25 7.19
CA GLU A 267 -21.89 22.51 8.40
C GLU A 267 -22.62 21.17 8.50
N ASP A 268 -23.92 21.15 8.20
CA ASP A 268 -24.72 19.93 8.10
C ASP A 268 -24.12 18.97 7.05
N ALA A 269 -23.83 19.48 5.85
CA ALA A 269 -23.26 18.67 4.76
C ALA A 269 -21.86 18.13 5.12
N CYS A 270 -21.00 18.91 5.77
CA CYS A 270 -19.72 18.42 6.27
C CYS A 270 -19.89 17.28 7.29
N THR A 271 -20.88 17.38 8.18
CA THR A 271 -21.18 16.33 9.16
C THR A 271 -21.63 15.05 8.48
N LEU A 272 -22.52 15.15 7.48
CA LEU A 272 -22.97 14.02 6.68
C LEU A 272 -21.83 13.38 5.88
N ALA A 273 -20.94 14.19 5.31
CA ALA A 273 -19.76 13.73 4.58
C ALA A 273 -18.79 12.95 5.48
N LEU A 274 -18.62 13.37 6.74
CA LEU A 274 -17.83 12.62 7.72
C LEU A 274 -18.47 11.28 8.06
N GLN A 275 -19.78 11.27 8.36
CA GLN A 275 -20.52 10.05 8.68
C GLN A 275 -20.55 9.04 7.53
N SER A 276 -20.46 9.52 6.29
CA SER A 276 -20.47 8.69 5.08
C SER A 276 -19.08 8.44 4.49
N THR A 277 -18.00 8.93 5.12
CA THR A 277 -16.62 8.84 4.60
C THR A 277 -16.42 9.45 3.19
N ARG A 278 -17.29 10.39 2.80
CA ARG A 278 -17.31 11.06 1.49
C ARG A 278 -16.84 12.51 1.59
N THR A 279 -15.80 12.75 2.39
CA THR A 279 -15.30 14.12 2.67
C THR A 279 -14.75 14.82 1.42
N GLN A 280 -14.27 14.05 0.42
CA GLN A 280 -13.83 14.58 -0.88
C GLN A 280 -14.90 15.42 -1.58
N ASP A 281 -16.17 15.03 -1.46
CA ASP A 281 -17.28 15.70 -2.16
C ASP A 281 -17.53 17.12 -1.64
N MET A 282 -17.05 17.42 -0.43
CA MET A 282 -17.20 18.74 0.20
C MET A 282 -16.12 19.75 -0.22
N LEU A 283 -15.00 19.30 -0.79
CA LEU A 283 -13.88 20.17 -1.18
C LEU A 283 -14.31 21.36 -2.06
N PRO A 284 -14.98 21.17 -3.22
CA PRO A 284 -15.36 22.29 -4.09
C PRO A 284 -16.32 23.28 -3.41
N TRP A 285 -17.14 22.81 -2.47
CA TRP A 285 -18.11 23.65 -1.77
C TRP A 285 -17.47 24.49 -0.67
N LEU A 286 -16.54 23.90 0.10
CA LEU A 286 -15.76 24.62 1.10
C LEU A 286 -14.80 25.64 0.45
N GLU A 287 -14.16 25.26 -0.67
CA GLU A 287 -13.34 26.17 -1.48
C GLU A 287 -14.16 27.38 -1.96
N ARG A 288 -15.34 27.12 -2.54
CA ARG A 288 -16.27 28.17 -2.97
C ARG A 288 -16.71 29.07 -1.82
N PHE A 289 -17.07 28.48 -0.67
CA PHE A 289 -17.51 29.23 0.50
C PHE A 289 -16.41 30.15 1.04
N LEU A 290 -15.19 29.65 1.15
CA LEU A 290 -14.04 30.44 1.60
C LEU A 290 -13.64 31.51 0.59
N ALA A 291 -13.69 31.23 -0.72
CA ALA A 291 -13.38 32.21 -1.76
C ALA A 291 -14.32 33.43 -1.76
N ALA A 292 -15.54 33.28 -1.25
CA ALA A 292 -16.49 34.38 -1.09
C ALA A 292 -16.16 35.30 0.10
N MET A 293 -15.28 34.87 1.02
CA MET A 293 -14.88 35.66 2.18
C MET A 293 -13.74 36.64 1.79
N PRO A 294 -13.80 37.92 2.23
CA PRO A 294 -12.75 38.91 1.93
C PRO A 294 -11.33 38.46 2.32
N GLU A 295 -11.22 37.73 3.43
CA GLU A 295 -9.98 37.23 4.03
C GLU A 295 -9.23 36.26 3.10
N SER A 296 -9.92 35.60 2.19
CA SER A 296 -9.32 34.64 1.24
C SER A 296 -8.29 35.29 0.31
N THR A 297 -8.46 36.58 0.01
CA THR A 297 -7.58 37.34 -0.89
C THR A 297 -6.35 37.92 -0.19
N LEU A 298 -6.31 37.89 1.14
CA LEU A 298 -5.20 38.43 1.91
C LEU A 298 -3.95 37.55 1.77
N THR A 299 -2.78 38.19 1.73
CA THR A 299 -1.49 37.50 1.84
C THR A 299 -1.26 37.02 3.28
N PRO A 300 -0.39 36.03 3.52
CA PRO A 300 -0.05 35.58 4.86
C PRO A 300 0.42 36.71 5.80
N GLU A 301 1.17 37.69 5.31
CA GLU A 301 1.65 38.84 6.10
C GLU A 301 0.49 39.77 6.48
N ALA A 302 -0.45 39.98 5.55
CA ALA A 302 -1.67 40.74 5.81
C ALA A 302 -2.58 40.02 6.82
N LEU A 303 -2.64 38.68 6.77
CA LEU A 303 -3.36 37.86 7.76
C LEU A 303 -2.73 37.97 9.15
N ILE A 304 -1.40 37.92 9.27
CA ILE A 304 -0.70 38.12 10.55
C ILE A 304 -1.04 39.49 11.14
N THR A 305 -0.99 40.54 10.31
CA THR A 305 -1.30 41.91 10.73
C THR A 305 -2.74 42.03 11.18
N ALA A 306 -3.69 41.53 10.38
CA ALA A 306 -5.12 41.53 10.72
C ALA A 306 -5.42 40.73 11.99
N HIS A 307 -4.75 39.58 12.19
CA HIS A 307 -4.92 38.77 13.39
C HIS A 307 -4.42 39.49 14.66
N ARG A 308 -3.32 40.25 14.55
CA ARG A 308 -2.78 41.04 15.65
C ARG A 308 -3.68 42.22 16.03
N GLU A 309 -4.27 42.90 15.05
CA GLU A 309 -5.11 44.08 15.26
C GLU A 309 -6.54 43.71 15.67
N HIS A 310 -7.13 42.70 15.03
CA HIS A 310 -8.54 42.32 15.16
C HIS A 310 -8.71 40.79 15.13
N PRO A 311 -8.35 40.06 16.20
CA PRO A 311 -8.39 38.59 16.20
C PRO A 311 -9.81 38.03 16.03
N ASP A 312 -10.82 38.71 16.58
CA ASP A 312 -12.22 38.25 16.58
C ASP A 312 -12.85 38.26 15.18
N THR A 313 -12.41 39.16 14.29
CA THR A 313 -12.98 39.27 12.93
C THR A 313 -12.60 38.08 12.04
N LEU A 314 -11.51 37.39 12.36
CA LEU A 314 -11.00 36.26 11.58
C LEU A 314 -11.48 34.90 12.09
N GLN A 315 -12.24 34.85 13.19
CA GLN A 315 -12.62 33.60 13.84
C GLN A 315 -13.44 32.69 12.91
N ASN A 316 -14.37 33.27 12.14
CA ASN A 316 -15.20 32.49 11.21
C ASN A 316 -14.37 31.93 10.05
N TYR A 317 -13.53 32.79 9.44
CA TYR A 317 -12.62 32.38 8.37
C TYR A 317 -11.67 31.27 8.83
N ARG A 318 -11.05 31.41 10.00
CA ARG A 318 -10.14 30.42 10.60
C ARG A 318 -10.82 29.06 10.80
N ARG A 319 -12.04 29.03 11.33
CA ARG A 319 -12.80 27.78 11.55
C ARG A 319 -13.01 27.00 10.26
N HIS A 320 -13.47 27.67 9.21
CA HIS A 320 -13.77 27.02 7.92
C HIS A 320 -12.50 26.70 7.13
N LEU A 321 -11.46 27.53 7.24
CA LEU A 321 -10.14 27.27 6.68
C LEU A 321 -9.51 26.01 7.29
N LEU A 322 -9.61 25.84 8.61
CA LEU A 322 -9.16 24.62 9.30
C LEU A 322 -9.91 23.39 8.82
N ARG A 323 -11.24 23.48 8.63
CA ARG A 323 -12.04 22.37 8.11
C ARG A 323 -11.60 21.97 6.70
N LEU A 324 -11.40 22.95 5.81
CA LEU A 324 -10.93 22.68 4.45
C LEU A 324 -9.53 22.06 4.46
N ALA A 325 -8.61 22.57 5.29
CA ALA A 325 -7.26 22.03 5.43
C ALA A 325 -7.28 20.55 5.86
N GLN A 326 -8.07 20.21 6.89
CA GLN A 326 -8.23 18.83 7.38
C GLN A 326 -8.81 17.91 6.31
N ILE A 327 -9.85 18.35 5.59
CA ILE A 327 -10.46 17.53 4.54
C ILE A 327 -9.50 17.36 3.36
N ALA A 328 -8.75 18.40 2.97
CA ALA A 328 -7.72 18.28 1.94
C ALA A 328 -6.65 17.25 2.35
N ASP A 329 -6.24 17.27 3.62
CA ASP A 329 -5.25 16.35 4.18
C ASP A 329 -5.74 14.89 4.21
N TRP A 330 -6.97 14.64 4.69
CA TRP A 330 -7.60 13.31 4.67
C TRP A 330 -7.80 12.73 3.27
N ASN A 331 -7.85 13.59 2.25
CA ASN A 331 -8.00 13.21 0.85
C ASN A 331 -6.68 13.30 0.06
N SER A 332 -5.54 13.33 0.77
CA SER A 332 -4.19 13.32 0.19
C SER A 332 -3.90 14.46 -0.79
N ARG A 333 -4.61 15.58 -0.69
CA ARG A 333 -4.33 16.81 -1.45
C ARG A 333 -3.27 17.64 -0.73
N PHE A 334 -2.06 17.07 -0.59
CA PHE A 334 -1.04 17.61 0.31
C PHE A 334 -0.55 19.01 -0.06
N GLU A 335 -0.46 19.37 -1.34
CA GLU A 335 -0.10 20.73 -1.77
C GLU A 335 -1.15 21.76 -1.31
N THR A 336 -2.42 21.48 -1.57
CA THR A 336 -3.52 22.35 -1.12
C THR A 336 -3.60 22.38 0.40
N ALA A 337 -3.44 21.24 1.07
CA ALA A 337 -3.42 21.17 2.52
C ALA A 337 -2.28 22.00 3.11
N PHE A 338 -1.07 21.95 2.52
CA PHE A 338 0.06 22.76 2.92
C PHE A 338 -0.25 24.25 2.82
N ASP A 339 -0.75 24.73 1.68
CA ASP A 339 -1.05 26.15 1.49
C ASP A 339 -2.13 26.65 2.48
N LEU A 340 -3.12 25.81 2.79
CA LEU A 340 -4.16 26.13 3.78
C LEU A 340 -3.61 26.12 5.22
N HIS A 341 -2.79 25.13 5.58
CA HIS A 341 -2.10 25.08 6.86
C HIS A 341 -1.10 26.23 7.02
N TYR A 342 -0.43 26.66 5.95
CA TYR A 342 0.47 27.79 5.94
C TYR A 342 -0.27 29.09 6.31
N ARG A 343 -1.45 29.30 5.72
CA ARG A 343 -2.34 30.42 6.10
C ARG A 343 -2.83 30.32 7.54
N LEU A 344 -3.15 29.13 8.03
CA LEU A 344 -3.54 28.92 9.43
C LEU A 344 -2.39 29.15 10.41
N ALA A 345 -1.17 28.76 10.05
CA ALA A 345 0.04 29.00 10.81
C ALA A 345 0.33 30.51 10.93
N ALA A 346 0.11 31.27 9.86
CA ALA A 346 0.14 32.73 9.88
C ALA A 346 -0.92 33.35 10.82
N LEU A 347 -2.03 32.64 11.07
CA LEU A 347 -3.05 33.00 12.07
C LEU A 347 -2.76 32.46 13.49
N GLY A 348 -1.54 31.97 13.72
CA GLY A 348 -1.09 31.48 15.03
C GLY A 348 -1.58 30.08 15.40
N GLU A 349 -2.09 29.27 14.45
CA GLU A 349 -2.48 27.89 14.74
C GLU A 349 -1.27 26.97 14.90
N SER A 350 -0.98 26.58 16.14
CA SER A 350 0.18 25.73 16.45
C SER A 350 0.15 24.38 15.73
N ALA A 351 -1.00 23.70 15.68
CA ALA A 351 -1.11 22.41 14.99
C ALA A 351 -0.87 22.52 13.48
N SER A 352 -1.17 23.67 12.88
CA SER A 352 -0.90 23.91 11.46
C SER A 352 0.58 24.19 11.20
N ILE A 353 1.30 24.79 12.15
CA ILE A 353 2.76 24.92 12.08
C ILE A 353 3.40 23.54 12.06
N ASP A 354 3.03 22.67 13.00
CA ASP A 354 3.55 21.30 13.09
C ASP A 354 3.21 20.51 11.80
N ARG A 355 2.02 20.75 11.22
CA ARG A 355 1.63 20.10 9.95
C ARG A 355 2.41 20.61 8.75
N CYS A 356 2.68 21.92 8.66
CA CYS A 356 3.56 22.48 7.62
C CYS A 356 4.96 21.85 7.70
N ILE A 357 5.55 21.75 8.89
CA ILE A 357 6.85 21.10 9.10
C ILE A 357 6.80 19.65 8.58
N ALA A 358 5.79 18.87 8.99
CA ALA A 358 5.64 17.48 8.57
C ALA A 358 5.47 17.28 7.06
N LEU A 359 4.88 18.24 6.36
CA LEU A 359 4.69 18.19 4.90
C LEU A 359 5.88 18.76 4.11
N THR A 360 6.80 19.46 4.79
CA THR A 360 7.84 20.25 4.12
C THR A 360 8.79 19.40 3.30
N ASP A 361 9.36 18.34 3.89
CA ASP A 361 10.32 17.47 3.21
C ASP A 361 9.65 16.71 2.05
N PHE A 362 8.41 16.27 2.27
CA PHE A 362 7.64 15.54 1.25
C PHE A 362 7.34 16.40 0.01
N LEU A 363 7.06 17.69 0.20
CA LEU A 363 6.72 18.62 -0.88
C LEU A 363 7.91 19.45 -1.39
N GLY A 364 9.07 19.38 -0.73
CA GLY A 364 10.23 20.23 -1.04
C GLY A 364 9.98 21.72 -0.76
N ARG A 365 9.15 22.06 0.23
CA ARG A 365 8.70 23.43 0.52
C ARG A 365 9.55 24.13 1.60
N ALA A 366 10.82 23.75 1.74
CA ALA A 366 11.71 24.30 2.78
C ALA A 366 11.84 25.83 2.69
N GLN A 367 11.86 26.36 1.47
CA GLN A 367 11.94 27.80 1.19
C GLN A 367 10.75 28.61 1.73
N ASP A 368 9.57 27.98 1.87
CA ASP A 368 8.37 28.61 2.41
C ASP A 368 8.30 28.42 3.93
N THR A 369 8.60 27.22 4.41
CA THR A 369 8.50 26.89 5.84
C THR A 369 9.56 27.59 6.69
N ALA A 370 10.79 27.76 6.22
CA ALA A 370 11.85 28.42 7.01
C ALA A 370 11.47 29.87 7.41
N PRO A 371 11.04 30.75 6.49
CA PRO A 371 10.54 32.09 6.86
C PRO A 371 9.36 32.07 7.83
N LEU A 372 8.45 31.10 7.72
CA LEU A 372 7.32 30.93 8.62
C LEU A 372 7.78 30.65 10.06
N LEU A 373 8.80 29.80 10.23
CA LEU A 373 9.34 29.47 11.56
C LEU A 373 10.25 30.56 12.13
N ASN A 374 10.93 31.33 11.29
CA ASN A 374 11.90 32.36 11.69
C ASN A 374 11.26 33.64 12.26
N HIS A 375 10.02 33.57 12.76
CA HIS A 375 9.36 34.71 13.37
C HIS A 375 9.75 34.84 14.86
N PRO A 376 10.29 35.99 15.32
CA PRO A 376 10.80 36.13 16.69
C PRO A 376 9.75 35.97 17.80
N GLU A 377 8.49 36.26 17.53
CA GLU A 377 7.41 36.01 18.49
C GLU A 377 7.09 34.52 18.61
N LEU A 378 7.14 33.78 17.49
CA LEU A 378 6.87 32.36 17.45
C LEU A 378 7.98 31.58 18.17
N LEU A 379 9.25 31.84 17.85
CA LEU A 379 10.38 31.18 18.50
C LEU A 379 10.47 31.47 20.00
N ARG A 380 9.94 32.62 20.47
CA ARG A 380 9.82 32.90 21.91
C ARG A 380 8.74 32.06 22.59
N GLN A 381 7.65 31.75 21.90
CA GLN A 381 6.54 30.95 22.43
C GLN A 381 6.79 29.44 22.28
N ARG A 382 7.48 29.05 21.19
CA ARG A 382 7.79 27.68 20.80
C ARG A 382 9.29 27.56 20.49
N PRO A 383 10.18 27.63 21.51
CA PRO A 383 11.62 27.48 21.31
C PRO A 383 12.01 26.09 20.80
N ASP A 384 11.14 25.08 20.96
CA ASP A 384 11.25 23.73 20.40
C ASP A 384 11.30 23.69 18.87
N LEU A 385 10.96 24.79 18.19
CA LEU A 385 11.07 24.91 16.74
C LEU A 385 12.49 25.24 16.25
N LEU A 386 13.42 25.61 17.16
CA LEU A 386 14.79 25.99 16.79
C LEU A 386 15.52 24.88 16.00
N PRO A 387 15.51 23.60 16.42
CA PRO A 387 16.15 22.53 15.64
C PRO A 387 15.48 22.33 14.26
N ALA A 388 14.16 22.42 14.18
CA ALA A 388 13.43 22.29 12.92
C ALA A 388 13.78 23.41 11.94
N LEU A 389 13.83 24.66 12.41
CA LEU A 389 14.30 25.78 11.60
C LEU A 389 15.76 25.59 11.16
N ALA A 390 16.64 25.13 12.06
CA ALA A 390 18.03 24.90 11.72
C ALA A 390 18.20 23.86 10.61
N ARG A 391 17.48 22.73 10.69
CA ARG A 391 17.46 21.72 9.62
C ARG A 391 16.98 22.30 8.29
N LEU A 392 15.96 23.15 8.31
CA LEU A 392 15.45 23.78 7.08
C LEU A 392 16.48 24.76 6.49
N GLU A 393 17.12 25.59 7.31
CA GLU A 393 18.18 26.50 6.85
C GLU A 393 19.38 25.73 6.30
N ALA A 394 19.81 24.65 6.95
CA ALA A 394 20.88 23.78 6.46
C ALA A 394 20.50 23.11 5.12
N ALA A 395 19.27 22.59 4.99
CA ALA A 395 18.79 22.01 3.73
C ALA A 395 18.73 23.02 2.57
N LEU A 396 18.58 24.32 2.88
CA LEU A 396 18.66 25.41 1.91
C LEU A 396 20.10 25.87 1.63
N GLY A 397 21.11 25.29 2.30
CA GLY A 397 22.52 25.66 2.19
C GLY A 397 22.87 26.93 2.99
N HIS A 398 22.04 27.36 3.92
CA HIS A 398 22.28 28.50 4.80
C HIS A 398 22.93 28.06 6.12
N ASP A 399 24.04 27.33 6.05
CA ASP A 399 24.67 26.70 7.21
C ASP A 399 25.06 27.70 8.30
N GLU A 400 25.50 28.89 7.90
CA GLU A 400 25.85 30.01 8.79
C GLU A 400 24.66 30.53 9.61
N ALA A 401 23.43 30.35 9.10
CA ALA A 401 22.19 30.67 9.81
C ALA A 401 21.72 29.49 10.68
N ALA A 402 21.96 28.26 10.26
CA ALA A 402 21.57 27.04 10.98
C ALA A 402 22.40 26.82 12.27
N GLU A 403 23.72 27.06 12.21
CA GLU A 403 24.64 26.79 13.33
C GLU A 403 24.21 27.48 14.65
N PRO A 404 23.97 28.82 14.70
CA PRO A 404 23.58 29.48 15.94
C PRO A 404 22.23 29.02 16.49
N LEU A 405 21.34 28.48 15.65
CA LEU A 405 20.05 27.95 16.10
C LEU A 405 20.22 26.65 16.87
N LEU A 406 21.01 25.70 16.34
CA LEU A 406 21.34 24.45 17.04
C LEU A 406 22.16 24.71 18.29
N GLN A 407 23.17 25.59 18.23
CA GLN A 407 23.96 25.95 19.41
C GLN A 407 23.09 26.54 20.53
N ARG A 408 22.16 27.43 20.18
CA ARG A 408 21.23 28.01 21.16
C ARG A 408 20.34 26.94 21.79
N TRP A 409 19.83 26.00 21.00
CA TRP A 409 19.00 24.90 21.53
C TRP A 409 19.82 23.98 22.44
N LEU A 410 21.03 23.57 22.01
CA LEU A 410 21.90 22.67 22.76
C LEU A 410 22.47 23.29 24.05
N GLN A 411 22.50 24.63 24.19
CA GLN A 411 22.84 25.29 25.45
C GLN A 411 21.86 24.91 26.57
N ASP A 412 20.57 24.87 26.26
CA ASP A 412 19.50 24.51 27.20
C ASP A 412 19.20 23.00 27.20
N HIS A 413 19.51 22.32 26.09
CA HIS A 413 19.23 20.90 25.86
C HIS A 413 20.50 20.11 25.46
N PRO A 414 21.54 20.04 26.30
CA PRO A 414 22.85 19.48 25.94
C PRO A 414 22.86 17.97 25.68
N ALA A 415 21.76 17.28 25.97
CA ALA A 415 21.59 15.84 25.75
C ALA A 415 20.47 15.53 24.75
N ASP A 416 20.03 16.51 23.95
CA ASP A 416 19.12 16.25 22.84
C ASP A 416 19.88 15.57 21.70
N HIS A 417 19.60 14.27 21.53
CA HIS A 417 20.25 13.40 20.57
C HIS A 417 20.16 13.95 19.13
N ASP A 418 18.94 14.26 18.67
CA ASP A 418 18.73 14.60 17.25
C ASP A 418 19.42 15.92 16.91
N SER A 419 19.35 16.90 17.81
CA SER A 419 20.04 18.18 17.63
C SER A 419 21.56 18.07 17.69
N LEU A 420 22.11 17.17 18.51
CA LEU A 420 23.56 16.89 18.54
C LEU A 420 24.01 16.23 17.24
N PHE A 421 23.22 15.29 16.72
CA PHE A 421 23.48 14.61 15.45
C PHE A 421 23.39 15.59 14.27
N ASP A 422 22.34 16.42 14.22
CA ASP A 422 22.19 17.49 13.23
C ASP A 422 23.35 18.50 13.29
N TYR A 423 23.78 18.88 14.50
CA TYR A 423 24.92 19.79 14.68
C TYR A 423 26.23 19.20 14.15
N ALA A 424 26.48 17.92 14.43
CA ALA A 424 27.68 17.23 13.95
C ALA A 424 27.69 17.09 12.41
N ASN A 425 26.54 16.80 11.78
CA ASN A 425 26.41 16.78 10.32
C ASN A 425 26.59 18.19 9.71
N LEU A 426 25.97 19.21 10.30
CA LEU A 426 26.11 20.59 9.83
C LEU A 426 27.58 21.02 9.80
N LEU A 427 28.36 20.70 10.84
CA LEU A 427 29.80 20.96 10.87
C LEU A 427 30.55 20.24 9.73
N GLN A 428 30.12 19.03 9.38
CA GLN A 428 30.67 18.29 8.26
C GLN A 428 30.35 18.97 6.92
N ASP A 429 29.11 19.41 6.72
CA ASP A 429 28.65 20.10 5.51
C ASP A 429 29.37 21.44 5.31
N MET A 430 29.67 22.14 6.42
CA MET A 430 30.52 23.34 6.43
C MET A 430 32.02 23.05 6.15
N GLY A 431 32.41 21.79 5.97
CA GLY A 431 33.80 21.36 5.75
C GLY A 431 34.69 21.41 7.00
N ARG A 432 34.10 21.55 8.20
CA ARG A 432 34.81 21.57 9.48
C ARG A 432 34.96 20.15 10.03
N GLU A 433 35.75 19.33 9.32
CA GLU A 433 35.85 17.89 9.58
C GLU A 433 36.28 17.54 11.02
N ASP A 434 37.24 18.28 11.57
CA ASP A 434 37.72 18.03 12.95
C ASP A 434 36.66 18.37 14.00
N ASP A 435 35.96 19.50 13.82
CA ASP A 435 34.89 19.92 14.73
C ASP A 435 33.71 18.92 14.67
N SER A 436 33.38 18.44 13.47
CA SER A 436 32.36 17.41 13.28
C SER A 436 32.74 16.10 13.97
N ALA A 437 33.99 15.65 13.83
CA ALA A 437 34.49 14.47 14.52
C ALA A 437 34.41 14.60 16.04
N ASP A 438 34.72 15.78 16.58
CA ASP A 438 34.61 16.05 18.02
C ASP A 438 33.15 16.10 18.48
N ALA A 439 32.24 16.65 17.67
CA ALA A 439 30.81 16.65 17.93
C ALA A 439 30.22 15.23 17.92
N PHE A 440 30.56 14.39 16.93
CA PHE A 440 30.17 12.97 16.92
C PHE A 440 30.80 12.20 18.09
N ALA A 441 32.04 12.49 18.48
CA ALA A 441 32.66 11.87 19.65
C ALA A 441 31.93 12.24 20.95
N ALA A 442 31.50 13.49 21.09
CA ALA A 442 30.67 13.92 22.21
C ALA A 442 29.30 13.21 22.19
N LEU A 443 28.66 13.09 21.02
CA LEU A 443 27.39 12.38 20.86
C LEU A 443 27.52 10.90 21.25
N VAL A 444 28.51 10.17 20.73
CA VAL A 444 28.77 8.77 21.10
C VAL A 444 29.07 8.62 22.59
N LYS A 445 29.75 9.60 23.20
CA LYS A 445 29.96 9.59 24.66
C LYS A 445 28.66 9.69 25.45
N HIS A 446 27.69 10.47 24.97
CA HIS A 446 26.36 10.58 25.58
C HIS A 446 25.46 9.36 25.27
N PHE A 447 25.61 8.79 24.08
CA PHE A 447 24.84 7.64 23.58
C PHE A 447 25.77 6.54 23.05
N PRO A 448 26.39 5.73 23.94
CA PRO A 448 27.43 4.75 23.56
C PRO A 448 26.96 3.60 22.67
N HIS A 449 25.66 3.48 22.40
CA HIS A 449 25.06 2.44 21.58
C HIS A 449 24.33 3.01 20.35
N ASP A 450 24.51 4.29 20.07
CA ASP A 450 23.96 4.94 18.88
C ASP A 450 24.80 4.55 17.64
N ALA A 451 24.33 3.53 16.93
CA ALA A 451 24.99 3.00 15.76
C ALA A 451 25.21 4.05 14.65
N PRO A 452 24.20 4.85 14.25
CA PRO A 452 24.41 5.99 13.33
C PRO A 452 25.58 6.91 13.72
N ALA A 453 25.65 7.36 14.98
CA ALA A 453 26.74 8.23 15.42
C ALA A 453 28.10 7.52 15.45
N ILE A 454 28.15 6.26 15.88
CA ILE A 454 29.39 5.47 15.88
C ILE A 454 29.93 5.32 14.45
N LYS A 455 29.05 5.02 13.48
CA LYS A 455 29.44 4.91 12.06
C LYS A 455 30.00 6.23 11.53
N LYS A 456 29.31 7.34 11.78
CA LYS A 456 29.77 8.68 11.37
C LYS A 456 31.11 9.06 12.01
N LEU A 457 31.28 8.74 13.29
CA LEU A 457 32.55 8.94 13.98
C LEU A 457 33.66 8.08 13.38
N ALA A 458 33.40 6.80 13.09
CA ALA A 458 34.37 5.89 12.49
C ALA A 458 34.82 6.40 11.10
N GLU A 459 33.87 6.83 10.26
CA GLU A 459 34.17 7.47 8.97
C GLU A 459 35.03 8.73 9.14
N ALA A 460 34.72 9.58 10.12
CA ALA A 460 35.52 10.76 10.41
C ALA A 460 36.94 10.39 10.87
N ARG A 461 37.10 9.35 11.70
CA ARG A 461 38.41 8.86 12.13
C ARG A 461 39.22 8.28 10.95
N ILE A 462 38.58 7.61 10.00
CA ILE A 462 39.22 7.16 8.76
C ILE A 462 39.75 8.36 7.95
N ARG A 463 38.93 9.41 7.75
CA ARG A 463 39.36 10.65 7.04
C ARG A 463 40.53 11.34 7.74
N GLN A 464 40.57 11.30 9.06
CA GLN A 464 41.68 11.80 9.88
C GLN A 464 42.90 10.84 9.92
N ALA A 465 42.89 9.73 9.18
CA ALA A 465 43.89 8.67 9.21
C ALA A 465 44.13 8.05 10.61
N ARG A 466 43.12 8.11 11.49
CA ARG A 466 43.10 7.49 12.82
C ARG A 466 42.48 6.09 12.74
N TYR A 467 43.13 5.20 11.99
CA TYR A 467 42.60 3.88 11.66
C TYR A 467 42.34 2.97 12.87
N ALA A 468 43.23 3.01 13.87
CA ALA A 468 43.05 2.22 15.10
C ALA A 468 41.77 2.62 15.87
N ASP A 469 41.48 3.92 15.94
CA ASP A 469 40.26 4.41 16.62
C ASP A 469 39.01 4.06 15.81
N ALA A 470 39.07 4.11 14.48
CA ALA A 470 37.97 3.66 13.62
C ALA A 470 37.71 2.15 13.77
N LEU A 471 38.78 1.35 13.84
CA LEU A 471 38.70 -0.10 14.09
C LEU A 471 38.04 -0.38 15.44
N ASP A 472 38.44 0.33 16.50
CA ASP A 472 37.80 0.21 17.81
C ASP A 472 36.30 0.53 17.74
N LEU A 473 35.91 1.58 17.02
CA LEU A 473 34.50 1.96 16.88
C LEU A 473 33.67 0.89 16.18
N TYR A 474 34.17 0.31 15.08
CA TYR A 474 33.47 -0.80 14.43
C TYR A 474 33.40 -2.05 15.30
N ALA A 475 34.46 -2.37 16.06
CA ALA A 475 34.48 -3.51 16.96
C ALA A 475 33.47 -3.39 18.12
N HIS A 476 33.13 -2.17 18.55
CA HIS A 476 32.14 -1.92 19.60
C HIS A 476 30.71 -1.76 19.08
N LEU A 477 30.52 -1.77 17.75
CA LEU A 477 29.20 -1.67 17.17
C LEU A 477 28.40 -2.95 17.50
N PRO A 478 27.10 -2.85 17.86
CA PRO A 478 26.28 -4.03 18.06
C PRO A 478 26.24 -4.90 16.80
N VAL A 479 26.24 -6.24 16.96
CA VAL A 479 26.18 -7.19 15.83
C VAL A 479 25.05 -6.83 14.83
N THR A 480 23.85 -6.53 15.34
CA THR A 480 22.69 -6.18 14.51
C THR A 480 22.81 -4.83 13.79
N ALA A 481 23.74 -3.98 14.19
CA ALA A 481 23.95 -2.66 13.61
C ALA A 481 24.96 -2.66 12.46
N HIS A 482 25.69 -3.76 12.27
CA HIS A 482 26.55 -3.95 11.11
C HIS A 482 25.74 -4.13 9.83
N ASP A 483 26.08 -3.34 8.83
CA ASP A 483 25.72 -3.52 7.43
C ASP A 483 26.95 -3.93 6.61
N HIS A 484 26.75 -4.20 5.31
CA HIS A 484 27.82 -4.65 4.42
C HIS A 484 29.02 -3.69 4.41
N ALA A 485 28.78 -2.38 4.28
CA ALA A 485 29.85 -1.38 4.21
C ALA A 485 30.64 -1.29 5.52
N THR A 486 29.97 -1.37 6.67
CA THR A 486 30.64 -1.36 7.97
C THR A 486 31.49 -2.61 8.19
N LEU A 487 31.03 -3.78 7.74
CA LEU A 487 31.79 -5.02 7.88
C LEU A 487 32.97 -5.08 6.92
N GLU A 488 32.84 -4.53 5.72
CA GLU A 488 33.94 -4.39 4.77
C GLU A 488 35.03 -3.47 5.35
N ASN A 489 34.65 -2.29 5.83
CA ASN A 489 35.59 -1.37 6.49
C ASN A 489 36.21 -2.00 7.76
N TYR A 490 35.43 -2.75 8.53
CA TYR A 490 35.94 -3.42 9.73
C TYR A 490 37.02 -4.44 9.38
N ALA A 491 36.75 -5.35 8.43
CA ALA A 491 37.72 -6.34 7.98
C ALA A 491 38.97 -5.68 7.37
N LEU A 492 38.78 -4.71 6.47
CA LEU A 492 39.89 -4.00 5.82
C LEU A 492 40.80 -3.29 6.82
N LEU A 493 40.22 -2.58 7.80
CA LEU A 493 41.01 -1.90 8.82
C LEU A 493 41.76 -2.90 9.70
N ALA A 494 41.10 -3.99 10.10
CA ALA A 494 41.73 -5.04 10.91
C ALA A 494 42.91 -5.70 10.17
N GLU A 495 42.73 -6.03 8.88
CA GLU A 495 43.77 -6.57 8.03
C GLU A 495 44.94 -5.57 7.86
N SER A 496 44.64 -4.30 7.56
CA SER A 496 45.67 -3.27 7.35
C SER A 496 46.51 -2.97 8.60
N LEU A 497 45.96 -3.25 9.78
CA LEU A 497 46.59 -3.05 11.09
C LEU A 497 47.18 -4.34 11.66
N ASP A 498 47.14 -5.44 10.92
CA ASP A 498 47.63 -6.76 11.36
C ASP A 498 46.93 -7.27 12.64
N ASP A 499 45.66 -6.88 12.85
CA ASP A 499 44.84 -7.29 13.99
C ASP A 499 44.01 -8.53 13.61
N HIS A 500 44.67 -9.69 13.57
CA HIS A 500 44.05 -10.96 13.18
C HIS A 500 42.83 -11.37 14.03
N PRO A 501 42.80 -11.18 15.37
CA PRO A 501 41.61 -11.48 16.16
C PRO A 501 40.37 -10.68 15.71
N ARG A 502 40.54 -9.38 15.43
CA ARG A 502 39.44 -8.54 14.94
C ARG A 502 39.08 -8.82 13.49
N LEU A 503 40.07 -9.14 12.65
CA LEU A 503 39.83 -9.56 11.26
C LEU A 503 38.96 -10.82 11.23
N HIS A 504 39.37 -11.86 11.97
CA HIS A 504 38.59 -13.10 12.07
C HIS A 504 37.16 -12.83 12.55
N HIS A 505 36.98 -12.00 13.57
CA HIS A 505 35.65 -11.63 14.06
C HIS A 505 34.83 -10.88 13.01
N ALA A 506 35.43 -9.93 12.27
CA ALA A 506 34.76 -9.20 11.21
C ALA A 506 34.29 -10.13 10.07
N LEU A 507 35.14 -11.05 9.63
CA LEU A 507 34.82 -12.05 8.61
C LEU A 507 33.72 -13.02 9.08
N GLN A 508 33.75 -13.41 10.36
CA GLN A 508 32.70 -14.24 10.95
C GLN A 508 31.34 -13.53 10.91
N LEU A 509 31.30 -12.24 11.24
CA LEU A 509 30.08 -11.44 11.12
C LEU A 509 29.62 -11.28 9.66
N GLN A 510 30.54 -11.12 8.70
CA GLN A 510 30.20 -11.09 7.27
C GLN A 510 29.49 -12.38 6.84
N ILE A 511 29.99 -13.54 7.25
CA ILE A 511 29.36 -14.84 6.97
C ILE A 511 27.96 -14.89 7.59
N GLN A 512 27.80 -14.51 8.87
CA GLN A 512 26.50 -14.51 9.55
C GLN A 512 25.46 -13.59 8.89
N HIS A 513 25.90 -12.46 8.33
CA HIS A 513 25.03 -11.50 7.64
C HIS A 513 24.79 -11.85 6.16
N THR A 514 25.42 -12.91 5.64
CA THR A 514 25.26 -13.35 4.26
C THR A 514 24.34 -14.57 4.19
N PRO A 515 23.17 -14.49 3.51
CA PRO A 515 22.23 -15.62 3.45
C PRO A 515 22.79 -16.90 2.82
N GLN A 516 23.74 -16.74 1.89
CA GLN A 516 24.48 -17.84 1.27
C GLN A 516 25.95 -17.44 1.18
N PRO A 517 26.73 -17.69 2.25
CA PRO A 517 28.15 -17.36 2.25
C PRO A 517 28.86 -18.12 1.15
N SER A 518 29.85 -17.52 0.49
CA SER A 518 30.61 -18.18 -0.57
C SER A 518 31.68 -19.11 0.01
N VAL A 519 32.23 -19.99 -0.84
CA VAL A 519 33.42 -20.78 -0.46
C VAL A 519 34.57 -19.88 -0.06
N GLU A 520 34.81 -18.78 -0.81
CA GLU A 520 35.88 -17.82 -0.54
C GLU A 520 35.80 -17.22 0.86
N GLN A 521 34.60 -16.85 1.32
CA GLN A 521 34.44 -16.26 2.66
C GLN A 521 34.86 -17.22 3.78
N TYR A 522 34.63 -18.53 3.61
CA TYR A 522 35.11 -19.53 4.58
C TYR A 522 36.62 -19.77 4.47
N LEU A 523 37.20 -19.63 3.28
CA LEU A 523 38.66 -19.66 3.09
C LEU A 523 39.30 -18.46 3.79
N ASP A 524 38.81 -17.24 3.54
CA ASP A 524 39.30 -16.01 4.19
C ASP A 524 39.21 -16.10 5.72
N LEU A 525 38.10 -16.66 6.25
CA LEU A 525 37.93 -16.86 7.68
C LEU A 525 38.97 -17.84 8.25
N ALA A 526 39.21 -18.96 7.56
CA ALA A 526 40.19 -19.95 7.96
C ALA A 526 41.62 -19.40 7.89
N ASP A 527 41.94 -18.64 6.83
CA ASP A 527 43.24 -18.00 6.63
C ASP A 527 43.52 -16.95 7.73
N ALA A 528 42.52 -16.16 8.11
CA ALA A 528 42.64 -15.23 9.24
C ALA A 528 42.85 -15.98 10.58
N ALA A 529 42.29 -17.18 10.73
CA ALA A 529 42.45 -18.01 11.93
C ALA A 529 43.85 -18.63 12.06
N THR A 530 44.62 -18.74 10.98
CA THR A 530 45.99 -19.31 11.00
C THR A 530 46.96 -18.55 11.91
N TYR A 531 46.67 -17.28 12.18
CA TYR A 531 47.48 -16.41 13.05
C TYR A 531 47.01 -16.39 14.52
N LEU A 532 45.96 -17.15 14.84
CA LEU A 532 45.42 -17.24 16.20
C LEU A 532 46.02 -18.43 16.95
N GLU A 533 46.04 -18.34 18.29
CA GLU A 533 46.60 -19.41 19.14
C GLU A 533 45.75 -20.69 19.11
N ASP A 534 44.43 -20.59 18.94
CA ASP A 534 43.53 -21.74 18.89
C ASP A 534 43.37 -22.28 17.47
N THR A 535 44.13 -23.32 17.17
CA THR A 535 44.11 -23.98 15.85
C THR A 535 42.78 -24.64 15.52
N ASN A 536 41.93 -24.95 16.52
CA ASN A 536 40.64 -25.60 16.26
C ASN A 536 39.69 -24.72 15.45
N ILE A 537 39.81 -23.40 15.58
CA ILE A 537 38.97 -22.43 14.88
C ILE A 537 39.10 -22.60 13.35
N ILE A 538 40.29 -22.94 12.85
CA ILE A 538 40.54 -23.22 11.42
C ILE A 538 39.69 -24.41 10.96
N THR A 539 39.73 -25.52 11.70
CA THR A 539 38.95 -26.72 11.37
C THR A 539 37.44 -26.48 11.48
N THR A 540 37.00 -25.64 12.43
CA THR A 540 35.59 -25.25 12.55
C THR A 540 35.14 -24.41 11.35
N ALA A 541 35.93 -23.43 10.91
CA ALA A 541 35.61 -22.61 9.74
C ALA A 541 35.40 -23.46 8.48
N PHE A 542 36.30 -24.40 8.21
CA PHE A 542 36.15 -25.32 7.08
C PHE A 542 34.95 -26.28 7.23
N ALA A 543 34.71 -26.81 8.44
CA ALA A 543 33.59 -27.71 8.70
C ALA A 543 32.24 -27.01 8.52
N ASP A 544 32.10 -25.79 9.03
CA ASP A 544 30.90 -24.96 8.83
C ASP A 544 30.71 -24.62 7.35
N GLY A 545 31.81 -24.30 6.65
CA GLY A 545 31.80 -24.08 5.21
C GLY A 545 31.31 -25.30 4.41
N LEU A 546 31.72 -26.51 4.80
CA LEU A 546 31.27 -27.76 4.18
C LEU A 546 29.82 -28.10 4.48
N GLN A 547 29.25 -27.65 5.60
CA GLN A 547 27.81 -27.78 5.83
C GLN A 547 27.00 -26.94 4.82
N CYS A 548 27.50 -25.75 4.47
CA CYS A 548 26.89 -24.90 3.44
C CYS A 548 27.21 -25.36 2.01
N HIS A 549 28.43 -25.85 1.78
CA HIS A 549 28.93 -26.28 0.46
C HIS A 549 29.49 -27.71 0.50
N PRO A 550 28.64 -28.74 0.59
CA PRO A 550 29.09 -30.13 0.81
C PRO A 550 29.99 -30.70 -0.29
N HIS A 551 29.92 -30.12 -1.49
CA HIS A 551 30.68 -30.53 -2.68
C HIS A 551 31.89 -29.64 -2.95
N SER A 552 32.25 -28.73 -2.03
CA SER A 552 33.43 -27.90 -2.20
C SER A 552 34.70 -28.70 -1.94
N ARG A 553 35.43 -28.99 -3.02
CA ARG A 553 36.74 -29.64 -2.95
C ARG A 553 37.76 -28.81 -2.18
N GLN A 554 37.77 -27.50 -2.40
CA GLN A 554 38.70 -26.56 -1.75
C GLN A 554 38.55 -26.59 -0.23
N LEU A 555 37.32 -26.51 0.30
CA LEU A 555 37.07 -26.56 1.74
C LEU A 555 37.43 -27.92 2.33
N ARG A 556 37.20 -29.01 1.59
CA ARG A 556 37.50 -30.37 2.04
C ARG A 556 39.00 -30.64 2.10
N ILE A 557 39.75 -30.16 1.11
CA ILE A 557 41.22 -30.19 1.10
C ILE A 557 41.78 -29.31 2.23
N GLY A 558 41.25 -28.09 2.39
CA GLY A 558 41.64 -27.19 3.49
C GLY A 558 41.41 -27.80 4.88
N LEU A 559 40.25 -28.43 5.10
CA LEU A 559 39.96 -29.17 6.33
C LEU A 559 40.97 -30.29 6.58
N ALA A 560 41.25 -31.12 5.55
CA ALA A 560 42.20 -32.21 5.67
C ALA A 560 43.62 -31.71 5.99
N SER A 561 44.07 -30.64 5.33
CA SER A 561 45.35 -29.99 5.64
C SER A 561 45.40 -29.51 7.09
N ALA A 562 44.38 -28.79 7.55
CA ALA A 562 44.32 -28.27 8.91
C ALA A 562 44.30 -29.40 9.97
N LEU A 563 43.66 -30.54 9.67
CA LEU A 563 43.65 -31.71 10.54
C LEU A 563 45.01 -32.41 10.57
N ILE A 564 45.73 -32.46 9.45
CA ILE A 564 47.11 -32.98 9.37
C ILE A 564 48.04 -32.12 10.24
N ASP A 565 47.96 -30.80 10.13
CA ASP A 565 48.77 -29.89 10.94
C ASP A 565 48.52 -30.06 12.45
N GLN A 566 47.30 -30.46 12.84
CA GLN A 566 46.91 -30.79 14.21
C GLN A 566 47.23 -32.24 14.63
N GLN A 567 47.91 -33.03 13.80
CA GLN A 567 48.22 -34.45 14.04
C GLN A 567 46.95 -35.34 14.17
N ARG A 568 45.81 -34.91 13.62
CA ARG A 568 44.51 -35.61 13.63
C ARG A 568 44.33 -36.42 12.35
N HIS A 569 45.27 -37.32 12.11
CA HIS A 569 45.45 -38.04 10.84
C HIS A 569 44.24 -38.90 10.43
N GLU A 570 43.60 -39.59 11.38
CA GLU A 570 42.40 -40.40 11.08
C GLU A 570 41.22 -39.53 10.60
N GLU A 571 41.01 -38.37 11.22
CA GLU A 571 39.95 -37.44 10.84
C GLU A 571 40.24 -36.78 9.49
N ALA A 572 41.51 -36.47 9.20
CA ALA A 572 41.93 -35.95 7.89
C ALA A 572 41.62 -36.96 6.76
N LEU A 573 41.92 -38.25 6.96
CA LEU A 573 41.60 -39.29 5.98
C LEU A 573 40.09 -39.42 5.78
N LEU A 574 39.32 -39.44 6.87
CA LEU A 574 37.86 -39.49 6.79
C LEU A 574 37.30 -38.29 6.00
N ALA A 575 37.79 -37.08 6.26
CA ALA A 575 37.39 -35.88 5.54
C ALA A 575 37.70 -35.97 4.03
N LEU A 576 38.82 -36.56 3.61
CA LEU A 576 39.10 -36.78 2.19
C LEU A 576 38.17 -37.82 1.57
N GLN A 577 37.84 -38.89 2.30
CA GLN A 577 37.06 -40.02 1.81
C GLN A 577 35.56 -39.73 1.61
N GLU A 578 34.97 -38.74 2.31
CA GLU A 578 33.53 -38.50 2.13
C GLU A 578 33.16 -37.93 0.74
N ASP A 579 34.13 -37.41 -0.03
CA ASP A 579 33.94 -37.09 -1.45
C ASP A 579 34.82 -37.99 -2.34
N PRO A 580 34.24 -39.04 -2.94
CA PRO A 580 34.97 -39.95 -3.83
C PRO A 580 35.60 -39.26 -5.04
N ASN A 581 35.12 -38.08 -5.44
CA ASN A 581 35.70 -37.35 -6.58
C ASN A 581 37.10 -36.80 -6.27
N LEU A 582 37.43 -36.61 -4.99
CA LEU A 582 38.76 -36.14 -4.57
C LEU A 582 39.89 -37.12 -4.92
N ARG A 583 39.59 -38.41 -5.17
CA ARG A 583 40.56 -39.37 -5.72
C ARG A 583 41.20 -38.92 -7.05
N SER A 584 40.47 -38.10 -7.80
CA SER A 584 40.91 -37.53 -9.08
C SER A 584 41.54 -36.15 -8.95
N ASP A 585 41.65 -35.63 -7.72
CA ASP A 585 42.31 -34.37 -7.41
C ASP A 585 43.74 -34.64 -6.94
N PHE A 586 44.71 -33.90 -7.51
CA PHE A 586 46.13 -34.14 -7.23
C PHE A 586 46.50 -33.77 -5.80
N GLU A 587 45.96 -32.66 -5.28
CA GLU A 587 46.32 -32.15 -3.94
C GLU A 587 45.75 -33.07 -2.85
N ALA A 588 44.48 -33.47 -2.99
CA ALA A 588 43.85 -34.43 -2.09
C ALA A 588 44.58 -35.79 -2.08
N LEU A 589 45.06 -36.24 -3.25
CA LEU A 589 45.86 -37.46 -3.35
C LEU A 589 47.20 -37.32 -2.63
N THR A 590 47.89 -36.18 -2.77
CA THR A 590 49.16 -35.96 -2.06
C THR A 590 48.98 -35.90 -0.55
N LEU A 591 47.91 -35.28 -0.05
CA LEU A 591 47.57 -35.27 1.37
C LEU A 591 47.20 -36.67 1.88
N ALA A 592 46.44 -37.45 1.11
CA ALA A 592 46.11 -38.82 1.47
C ALA A 592 47.38 -39.70 1.54
N LEU A 593 48.32 -39.51 0.63
CA LEU A 593 49.60 -40.24 0.61
C LEU A 593 50.48 -39.89 1.81
N SER A 594 50.57 -38.60 2.19
CA SER A 594 51.38 -38.19 3.34
C SER A 594 50.90 -38.76 4.67
N LEU A 595 49.64 -39.20 4.75
CA LEU A 595 49.06 -39.86 5.92
C LEU A 595 49.48 -41.33 6.09
N ALA A 596 50.10 -41.95 5.07
CA ALA A 596 50.40 -43.38 5.06
C ALA A 596 51.21 -43.90 6.26
N PRO A 597 52.24 -43.17 6.78
CA PRO A 597 53.02 -43.64 7.92
C PRO A 597 52.24 -43.64 9.24
N ASP A 598 51.26 -42.74 9.39
CA ASP A 598 50.69 -42.40 10.69
C ASP A 598 49.25 -42.91 10.90
N VAL A 599 48.59 -43.39 9.85
CA VAL A 599 47.23 -43.96 9.95
C VAL A 599 47.30 -45.45 10.22
N GLY A 600 46.59 -45.93 11.25
CA GLY A 600 46.59 -47.35 11.64
C GLY A 600 45.98 -48.32 10.62
N ARG A 601 45.37 -47.81 9.54
CA ARG A 601 44.72 -48.59 8.47
C ARG A 601 45.13 -48.10 7.07
N PRO A 602 46.38 -48.36 6.65
CA PRO A 602 46.91 -47.93 5.35
C PRO A 602 46.08 -48.46 4.16
N SER A 603 45.45 -49.62 4.30
CA SER A 603 44.57 -50.17 3.25
C SER A 603 43.39 -49.26 2.90
N GLU A 604 42.90 -48.43 3.83
CA GLU A 604 41.83 -47.46 3.57
C GLU A 604 42.31 -46.28 2.70
N ILE A 605 43.58 -45.85 2.88
CA ILE A 605 44.22 -44.85 2.02
C ILE A 605 44.40 -45.42 0.61
N LEU A 606 44.93 -46.64 0.49
CA LEU A 606 45.12 -47.30 -0.81
C LEU A 606 43.78 -47.53 -1.54
N ALA A 607 42.70 -47.85 -0.82
CA ALA A 607 41.37 -47.98 -1.39
C ALA A 607 40.83 -46.64 -1.95
N PHE A 608 41.08 -45.54 -1.24
CA PHE A 608 40.69 -44.19 -1.65
C PHE A 608 41.46 -43.75 -2.91
N ILE A 609 42.80 -43.74 -2.86
CA ILE A 609 43.62 -43.28 -4.01
C ILE A 609 43.58 -44.30 -5.17
N GLY A 610 43.46 -45.59 -4.89
CA GLY A 610 43.53 -46.67 -5.87
C GLY A 610 44.93 -47.02 -6.38
N GLU A 611 45.12 -48.28 -6.73
CA GLU A 611 46.38 -48.85 -7.22
C GLU A 611 46.90 -48.20 -8.51
N ASP A 612 46.01 -47.57 -9.28
CA ASP A 612 46.32 -46.87 -10.52
C ASP A 612 46.86 -45.44 -10.32
N ALA A 613 46.96 -44.96 -9.07
CA ALA A 613 47.41 -43.60 -8.70
C ALA A 613 48.68 -43.14 -9.45
N ALA A 614 49.72 -43.98 -9.49
CA ALA A 614 50.99 -43.67 -10.16
C ALA A 614 50.87 -43.54 -11.69
N SER A 615 49.86 -44.16 -12.30
CA SER A 615 49.60 -44.07 -13.74
C SER A 615 48.63 -42.93 -14.09
N ARG A 616 47.76 -42.54 -13.15
CA ARG A 616 46.85 -41.40 -13.31
C ARG A 616 47.57 -40.06 -13.17
N PHE A 617 48.56 -39.95 -12.30
CA PHE A 617 49.25 -38.70 -12.00
C PHE A 617 50.76 -38.80 -12.20
N HIS A 618 51.37 -37.70 -12.63
CA HIS A 618 52.83 -37.57 -12.57
C HIS A 618 53.24 -37.18 -11.15
N LEU A 619 53.42 -38.18 -10.29
CA LEU A 619 53.74 -37.96 -8.88
C LEU A 619 55.15 -37.37 -8.72
N PRO A 620 55.33 -36.34 -7.89
CA PRO A 620 56.65 -35.88 -7.49
C PRO A 620 57.35 -36.95 -6.64
N ILE A 621 58.69 -36.86 -6.52
CA ILE A 621 59.50 -37.89 -5.87
C ILE A 621 59.02 -38.20 -4.44
N GLY A 622 58.68 -37.18 -3.65
CA GLY A 622 58.13 -37.37 -2.30
C GLY A 622 56.87 -38.25 -2.31
N SER A 623 55.87 -37.89 -3.12
CA SER A 623 54.64 -38.67 -3.23
C SER A 623 54.83 -40.06 -3.87
N GLN A 624 55.86 -40.26 -4.70
CA GLN A 624 56.22 -41.61 -5.16
C GLN A 624 56.74 -42.48 -4.00
N ILE A 625 57.54 -41.89 -3.11
CA ILE A 625 58.04 -42.55 -1.90
C ILE A 625 56.87 -42.84 -0.96
N ASP A 626 55.99 -41.88 -0.70
CA ASP A 626 54.80 -42.07 0.14
C ASP A 626 53.90 -43.20 -0.40
N LEU A 627 53.73 -43.27 -1.73
CA LEU A 627 53.00 -44.38 -2.38
C LEU A 627 53.71 -45.73 -2.20
N ALA A 628 55.04 -45.76 -2.29
CA ALA A 628 55.79 -46.99 -2.05
C ALA A 628 55.68 -47.45 -0.59
N VAL A 629 55.77 -46.52 0.36
CA VAL A 629 55.55 -46.78 1.79
C VAL A 629 54.15 -47.36 2.00
N LEU A 630 53.12 -46.73 1.43
CA LEU A 630 51.74 -47.19 1.51
C LEU A 630 51.56 -48.61 0.96
N LEU A 631 52.11 -48.91 -0.22
CA LEU A 631 52.03 -50.24 -0.84
C LEU A 631 52.71 -51.30 0.02
N TYR A 632 53.87 -50.98 0.60
CA TYR A 632 54.57 -51.86 1.52
C TYR A 632 53.74 -52.15 2.76
N LEU A 633 53.18 -51.12 3.40
CA LEU A 633 52.33 -51.25 4.59
C LEU A 633 51.04 -52.04 4.29
N CYS A 634 50.56 -52.02 3.05
CA CYS A 634 49.43 -52.84 2.58
C CYS A 634 49.82 -54.29 2.20
N GLY A 635 51.12 -54.63 2.20
CA GLY A 635 51.64 -55.97 1.93
C GLY A 635 52.18 -56.20 0.52
N ASP A 636 52.14 -55.22 -0.39
CA ASP A 636 52.74 -55.31 -1.74
C ASP A 636 54.18 -54.79 -1.74
N SER A 637 55.05 -55.53 -1.06
CA SER A 637 56.48 -55.24 -1.01
C SER A 637 57.13 -55.24 -2.40
N THR A 638 56.62 -56.02 -3.36
CA THR A 638 57.21 -56.13 -4.70
C THR A 638 57.03 -54.86 -5.52
N GLN A 639 55.84 -54.28 -5.50
CA GLN A 639 55.57 -53.05 -6.22
C GLN A 639 56.21 -51.84 -5.51
N ALA A 640 56.20 -51.83 -4.17
CA ALA A 640 56.89 -50.82 -3.38
C ALA A 640 58.39 -50.73 -3.71
N GLU A 641 59.09 -51.88 -3.73
CA GLU A 641 60.51 -51.94 -4.08
C GLU A 641 60.78 -51.51 -5.53
N SER A 642 59.89 -51.86 -6.46
CA SER A 642 60.00 -51.43 -7.87
C SER A 642 59.95 -49.90 -7.99
N ILE A 643 59.05 -49.25 -7.24
CA ILE A 643 58.93 -47.78 -7.23
C ILE A 643 60.18 -47.16 -6.60
N LEU A 644 60.61 -47.62 -5.41
CA LEU A 644 61.79 -47.09 -4.72
C LEU A 644 63.06 -47.24 -5.57
N ALA A 645 63.25 -48.39 -6.24
CA ALA A 645 64.40 -48.64 -7.11
C ALA A 645 64.39 -47.77 -8.40
N SER A 646 63.24 -47.25 -8.80
CA SER A 646 63.12 -46.36 -9.96
C SER A 646 63.59 -44.92 -9.67
N ILE A 647 63.68 -44.54 -8.39
CA ILE A 647 64.08 -43.20 -7.96
C ILE A 647 65.61 -43.11 -7.93
N PRO A 648 66.21 -42.13 -8.63
CA PRO A 648 67.67 -42.01 -8.66
C PRO A 648 68.21 -41.55 -7.31
N GLU A 649 69.19 -42.28 -6.76
CA GLU A 649 69.96 -41.89 -5.57
C GLU A 649 70.87 -40.70 -5.87
N ASN A 650 70.52 -39.51 -5.34
CA ASN A 650 71.31 -38.29 -5.48
C ASN A 650 71.09 -37.36 -4.28
N ARG A 651 71.79 -36.22 -4.26
CA ARG A 651 71.78 -35.26 -3.15
C ARG A 651 70.37 -34.83 -2.71
N ASP A 652 69.44 -34.71 -3.65
CA ASP A 652 68.09 -34.20 -3.39
C ASP A 652 67.13 -35.32 -2.95
N THR A 653 67.45 -36.58 -3.26
CA THR A 653 66.59 -37.73 -2.99
C THR A 653 67.04 -38.57 -1.81
N TYR A 654 68.31 -38.52 -1.40
CA TYR A 654 68.83 -39.37 -0.32
C TYR A 654 68.05 -39.24 0.99
N ARG A 655 67.72 -38.02 1.40
CA ARG A 655 66.96 -37.79 2.64
C ARG A 655 65.56 -38.38 2.55
N LEU A 656 64.83 -38.08 1.47
CA LEU A 656 63.47 -38.57 1.27
C LEU A 656 63.43 -40.10 1.17
N LEU A 657 64.39 -40.70 0.46
CA LEU A 657 64.52 -42.16 0.37
C LEU A 657 64.87 -42.78 1.73
N ALA A 658 65.72 -42.13 2.53
CA ALA A 658 66.02 -42.59 3.89
C ALA A 658 64.78 -42.58 4.78
N GLU A 659 64.00 -41.49 4.76
CA GLU A 659 62.74 -41.35 5.49
C GLU A 659 61.73 -42.41 5.06
N GLY A 660 61.52 -42.60 3.76
CA GLY A 660 60.63 -43.64 3.25
C GLY A 660 61.08 -45.07 3.61
N ARG A 661 62.39 -45.34 3.58
CA ARG A 661 62.96 -46.63 3.98
C ARG A 661 62.77 -46.90 5.47
N HIS A 662 62.92 -45.87 6.31
CA HIS A 662 62.64 -45.97 7.74
C HIS A 662 61.17 -46.28 8.02
N SER A 663 60.24 -45.62 7.33
CA SER A 663 58.79 -45.87 7.48
C SER A 663 58.35 -47.31 7.15
N ILE A 664 59.16 -48.07 6.41
CA ILE A 664 58.93 -49.49 6.11
C ILE A 664 59.84 -50.44 6.92
N ALA A 665 60.46 -49.93 7.99
CA ALA A 665 61.40 -50.65 8.87
C ALA A 665 62.62 -51.26 8.15
N ALA A 666 63.08 -50.61 7.07
CA ALA A 666 64.31 -50.95 6.36
C ALA A 666 65.48 -50.08 6.85
N ASP A 667 65.72 -50.11 8.16
CA ASP A 667 66.59 -49.14 8.86
C ASP A 667 68.05 -49.22 8.42
N ASP A 668 68.54 -50.40 8.02
CA ASP A 668 69.91 -50.57 7.49
C ASP A 668 70.14 -49.71 6.24
N GLU A 669 69.14 -49.73 5.34
CA GLU A 669 69.18 -48.98 4.08
C GLU A 669 68.90 -47.49 4.32
N ALA A 670 67.98 -47.18 5.22
CA ALA A 670 67.72 -45.80 5.66
C ALA A 670 69.00 -45.16 6.24
N ALA A 671 69.72 -45.87 7.11
CA ALA A 671 70.97 -45.41 7.70
C ALA A 671 72.08 -45.23 6.65
N ARG A 672 72.17 -46.13 5.65
CA ARG A 672 73.10 -45.98 4.51
C ARG A 672 72.82 -44.70 3.72
N LEU A 673 71.57 -44.50 3.33
CA LEU A 673 71.12 -43.35 2.54
C LEU A 673 71.31 -42.05 3.31
N MET A 674 70.95 -42.02 4.59
CA MET A 674 71.11 -40.85 5.44
C MET A 674 72.58 -40.51 5.71
N THR A 675 73.44 -41.54 5.87
CA THR A 675 74.89 -41.35 5.94
C THR A 675 75.44 -40.74 4.65
N ALA A 676 74.99 -41.23 3.49
CA ALA A 676 75.39 -40.70 2.18
C ALA A 676 74.89 -39.25 1.96
N TYR A 677 73.69 -38.92 2.45
CA TYR A 677 73.15 -37.57 2.46
C TYR A 677 74.06 -36.63 3.28
N LEU A 678 74.33 -36.99 4.53
CA LEU A 678 75.10 -36.16 5.46
C LEU A 678 76.56 -35.98 5.04
N GLN A 679 77.18 -37.02 4.46
CA GLN A 679 78.54 -36.93 3.90
C GLN A 679 78.64 -35.92 2.74
N ASN A 680 77.58 -35.78 1.96
CA ASN A 680 77.53 -34.91 0.80
C ASN A 680 76.81 -33.57 1.06
N ASN A 681 76.35 -33.31 2.30
CA ASN A 681 75.64 -32.09 2.66
C ASN A 681 76.28 -31.35 3.85
N PRO A 682 77.19 -30.39 3.60
CA PRO A 682 77.88 -29.65 4.67
C PRO A 682 76.98 -28.66 5.43
N ARG A 683 75.72 -28.48 5.02
CA ARG A 683 74.72 -27.64 5.69
C ARG A 683 73.65 -28.45 6.42
N ALA A 684 73.93 -29.71 6.73
CA ALA A 684 72.98 -30.57 7.39
C ALA A 684 72.53 -29.99 8.74
N THR A 685 71.24 -30.10 9.04
CA THR A 685 70.64 -29.55 10.26
C THR A 685 70.83 -30.49 11.45
N ALA A 686 70.68 -29.95 12.67
CA ALA A 686 70.74 -30.78 13.87
C ALA A 686 69.68 -31.89 13.88
N LYS A 687 68.48 -31.63 13.34
CA LYS A 687 67.40 -32.63 13.22
C LYS A 687 67.79 -33.80 12.32
N GLU A 688 68.49 -33.53 11.22
CA GLU A 688 68.97 -34.58 10.30
C GLU A 688 70.00 -35.49 10.97
N TRP A 689 70.91 -34.93 11.78
CA TRP A 689 71.84 -35.75 12.57
C TRP A 689 71.15 -36.54 13.68
N MET A 690 70.09 -35.98 14.27
CA MET A 690 69.28 -36.68 15.26
C MET A 690 68.57 -37.87 14.62
N PHE A 691 67.97 -37.70 13.44
CA PHE A 691 67.34 -38.77 12.68
C PHE A 691 68.33 -39.91 12.34
N LEU A 692 69.56 -39.60 11.91
CA LEU A 692 70.59 -40.65 11.73
C LEU A 692 70.92 -41.37 13.04
N GLY A 693 70.91 -40.66 14.17
CA GLY A 693 71.09 -41.24 15.50
C GLY A 693 70.00 -42.24 15.84
N GLU A 694 68.73 -41.87 15.62
CA GLU A 694 67.56 -42.72 15.81
C GLU A 694 67.66 -44.00 14.96
N LEU A 695 68.02 -43.88 13.69
CA LEU A 695 68.23 -45.03 12.81
C LEU A 695 69.32 -45.99 13.32
N PHE A 696 70.44 -45.47 13.82
CA PHE A 696 71.48 -46.32 14.40
C PHE A 696 71.07 -46.96 15.72
N GLU A 697 70.22 -46.30 16.50
CA GLU A 697 69.68 -46.83 17.74
C GLU A 697 68.73 -48.01 17.47
N GLU A 698 67.83 -47.88 16.48
CA GLU A 698 66.95 -48.98 16.03
C GLU A 698 67.76 -50.19 15.53
N LEU A 699 68.92 -49.96 14.90
CA LEU A 699 69.85 -51.01 14.47
C LEU A 699 70.72 -51.59 15.60
N GLY A 700 70.61 -51.10 16.84
CA GLY A 700 71.44 -51.53 17.98
C GLY A 700 72.91 -51.11 17.87
N ARG A 701 73.21 -50.06 17.09
CA ARG A 701 74.55 -49.49 16.89
C ARG A 701 74.79 -48.30 17.83
N ASP A 702 74.73 -48.55 19.13
CA ASP A 702 74.79 -47.53 20.19
C ASP A 702 75.95 -46.51 20.05
N GLU A 703 77.12 -46.99 19.63
CA GLU A 703 78.32 -46.15 19.45
C GLU A 703 78.22 -45.20 18.24
N ASP A 704 77.49 -45.60 17.20
CA ASP A 704 77.22 -44.77 16.03
C ASP A 704 76.09 -43.79 16.30
N ALA A 705 75.03 -44.25 16.98
CA ALA A 705 73.93 -43.39 17.45
C ALA A 705 74.45 -42.27 18.35
N ARG A 706 75.27 -42.59 19.34
CA ARG A 706 75.91 -41.60 20.23
C ARG A 706 76.74 -40.58 19.45
N ARG A 707 77.47 -41.01 18.41
CA ARG A 707 78.24 -40.09 17.56
C ARG A 707 77.33 -39.14 16.80
N ALA A 708 76.25 -39.64 16.19
CA ALA A 708 75.28 -38.82 15.47
C ALA A 708 74.56 -37.81 16.40
N TYR A 709 74.11 -38.25 17.58
CA TYR A 709 73.52 -37.35 18.59
C TYR A 709 74.51 -36.29 19.08
N ASN A 710 75.79 -36.62 19.27
CA ASN A 710 76.81 -35.64 19.63
C ASN A 710 77.02 -34.57 18.53
N TYR A 711 76.96 -34.96 17.25
CA TYR A 711 76.99 -34.01 16.13
C TYR A 711 75.76 -33.10 16.11
N SER A 712 74.57 -33.66 16.33
CA SER A 712 73.33 -32.88 16.47
C SER A 712 73.42 -31.86 17.61
N LEU A 713 73.87 -32.31 18.79
CA LEU A 713 74.05 -31.46 19.96
C LEU A 713 75.10 -30.36 19.72
N ALA A 714 76.22 -30.68 19.05
CA ALA A 714 77.23 -29.69 18.70
C ALA A 714 76.67 -28.60 17.77
N LEU A 715 75.79 -28.95 16.82
CA LEU A 715 75.13 -27.97 15.96
C LEU A 715 74.11 -27.12 16.73
N LEU A 716 73.34 -27.71 17.65
CA LEU A 716 72.39 -26.97 18.51
C LEU A 716 73.08 -26.02 19.49
N THR A 717 74.33 -26.33 19.87
CA THR A 717 75.09 -25.58 20.87
C THR A 717 76.20 -24.72 20.27
N ALA A 718 76.39 -24.72 18.94
CA ALA A 718 77.45 -23.97 18.26
C ALA A 718 77.38 -22.44 18.45
N GLU A 719 76.23 -21.91 18.87
CA GLU A 719 76.02 -20.49 19.18
C GLU A 719 76.18 -20.16 20.68
N LEU A 720 76.45 -21.15 21.54
CA LEU A 720 76.64 -20.96 22.98
C LEU A 720 78.16 -20.84 23.33
N PRO A 721 78.60 -19.80 24.06
CA PRO A 721 80.03 -19.48 24.24
C PRO A 721 80.90 -20.53 24.96
N ASP A 722 80.32 -21.42 25.78
CA ASP A 722 81.08 -22.17 26.80
C ASP A 722 81.09 -23.71 26.61
N THR A 723 80.53 -24.26 25.52
CA THR A 723 80.39 -25.72 25.33
C THR A 723 81.09 -26.28 24.10
N ALA A 724 82.16 -25.65 23.62
CA ALA A 724 82.94 -26.13 22.47
C ALA A 724 83.62 -27.49 22.76
N TYR A 725 82.86 -28.58 22.64
CA TYR A 725 83.38 -29.90 22.42
C TYR A 725 84.13 -29.87 21.08
N SER A 726 85.42 -30.20 21.13
CA SER A 726 86.29 -30.37 19.96
C SER A 726 85.56 -31.17 18.88
N SER A 727 85.52 -30.65 17.65
CA SER A 727 84.84 -31.28 16.50
C SER A 727 85.10 -32.79 16.46
N PRO A 728 84.07 -33.64 16.39
CA PRO A 728 84.30 -35.06 16.17
C PRO A 728 84.90 -35.24 14.76
N ALA A 729 85.81 -36.20 14.64
CA ALA A 729 86.37 -36.64 13.37
C ALA A 729 85.26 -37.24 12.49
N SER A 730 85.42 -37.05 11.17
CA SER A 730 84.54 -37.41 10.04
C SER A 730 83.47 -38.49 10.30
N PRO A 731 82.28 -38.38 9.65
CA PRO A 731 81.19 -39.35 9.79
C PRO A 731 81.68 -40.80 9.65
N PRO A 732 81.07 -41.76 10.38
CA PRO A 732 81.47 -43.16 10.29
C PRO A 732 81.44 -43.62 8.83
N PRO A 733 82.46 -44.37 8.36
CA PRO A 733 82.45 -44.91 7.01
C PRO A 733 81.28 -45.90 6.86
N ALA A 734 80.63 -45.88 5.69
CA ALA A 734 79.63 -46.87 5.33
C ALA A 734 80.33 -48.24 5.20
N THR A 735 80.24 -49.07 6.24
CA THR A 735 80.58 -50.49 6.14
C THR A 735 79.40 -51.27 5.57
N PRO A 736 79.64 -52.21 4.64
CA PRO A 736 78.59 -52.98 3.96
C PRO A 736 77.86 -53.96 4.88
#